data_AF-A0A3Q4I1A0-F1
#
_entry.id   AF-A0A3Q4I1A0-F1
#
_cell.length_a   1.000
_cell.length_b   1.000
_cell.length_c   1.000
_cell.angle_alpha   90.00
_cell.angle_beta   90.00
_cell.angle_gamma   90.00
#
_symmetry.space_group_name_H-M   'P 1'
#
loop_
_entity.id
_entity.type
_entity.pdbx_description
1 polymer ?
#
loop_
_entity_poly.entity_id
_entity_poly.type
_entity_poly.pdbx_seq_one_letter_code
_entity_poly.pdbx_strand_id
1 'polypeptide(L)'
;MLLGEIFELVQLLFVVGFTVFLANCVDYDVLFANKFVNHTDSSKVTLPDAFLPVDVCSARIRNNAFVIFVLIISGVFWLHRLIKFIYNVCCYWEIRSFYINALKMTMSELPYATWQEVQARIVEIQKEHQICIHKKELTELDIYHRILRFKNYMVAMVNKSLLPVRFRLPVLGESVFYTRGLKYNFELIFFWGPGSLFENEWSLKQEYKRGGNRLELADRLASRILWIGIANLLLCPVILVWQILYAFFSYTEVIKREPGSLGARCWSLYGRCYLRHFNELDHELMSRLSKGYKAASKYMNCFLSPLLTVVAKNVAFFAGSLLAVLIALTIYDEDVLAVEHVLSSITLLGVCITICRSFIPDKHMVFCPEQLLRVILAHIHYMPDHWQGNAHRYETRDQFSQLFQYKAVFILEELLSPVVTPIILIFCLRRKSLEIIDFFRNFTVEVVGVGDTCSFAQMDIRQHGHPAWMSEGKTEASIYQQAEDGKTELSLMHFAITNPQWQPPRETTHFISQLKERVHREATGAPSDTHPMSLSESEPRSLIANLLTGPSTLASVHFDRDISLANHAAAGINDGGSALRSLSPISSSLHLRGSLSAAHRVAGHTSRTMAGSGTDARTVSSGSSAWEGQLTSLVLSEYASTEMSIHALYMHELHKQQSRGEMSRHTWHRQESDESSDSIPDEVRSEPIPHSRNFPRSHTFPTTVPSPSAIPTSASATSSTALGQERPTAQSSSQRHHSGPTTDPFGTGVKIVRSARVPMGGWAEDGQTAQRHHEPLPEESLEDEMPPHIHKVT
;
A
#
# COMPACT_ATOMS: atom_id res chain seq x y z
N MET A 1 -13.72 -12.78 -12.78
CA MET A 1 -13.68 -13.42 -11.46
C MET A 1 -13.47 -14.91 -11.59
N LEU A 2 -14.50 -15.75 -11.85
CA LEU A 2 -14.42 -17.22 -11.96
C LEU A 2 -13.08 -17.78 -12.49
N LEU A 3 -12.70 -17.44 -13.74
CA LEU A 3 -11.47 -17.94 -14.38
C LEU A 3 -10.18 -17.54 -13.62
N GLY A 4 -10.17 -16.38 -12.97
CA GLY A 4 -9.08 -15.93 -12.11
C GLY A 4 -8.94 -16.78 -10.86
N GLU A 5 -10.02 -16.99 -10.10
CA GLU A 5 -10.00 -17.85 -8.90
C GLU A 5 -9.64 -19.31 -9.25
N ILE A 6 -10.07 -19.81 -10.40
CA ILE A 6 -9.62 -21.10 -10.96
C ILE A 6 -8.11 -21.09 -11.20
N PHE A 7 -7.56 -20.07 -11.88
CA PHE A 7 -6.12 -19.98 -12.09
C PHE A 7 -5.33 -19.84 -10.79
N GLU A 8 -5.83 -19.14 -9.77
CA GLU A 8 -5.15 -19.07 -8.47
C GLU A 8 -5.17 -20.41 -7.71
N LEU A 9 -6.20 -21.25 -7.89
CA LEU A 9 -6.27 -22.62 -7.37
C LEU A 9 -5.30 -23.55 -8.12
N VAL A 10 -5.22 -23.41 -9.44
CA VAL A 10 -4.28 -24.16 -10.29
C VAL A 10 -2.82 -23.75 -10.02
N GLN A 11 -2.54 -22.47 -9.80
CA GLN A 11 -1.21 -21.99 -9.41
C GLN A 11 -0.72 -22.60 -8.10
N LEU A 12 -1.59 -22.70 -7.09
CA LEU A 12 -1.27 -23.36 -5.81
C LEU A 12 -0.92 -24.84 -6.02
N LEU A 13 -1.73 -25.56 -6.80
CA LEU A 13 -1.48 -26.97 -7.12
C LEU A 13 -0.20 -27.15 -7.94
N PHE A 14 0.05 -26.29 -8.93
CA PHE A 14 1.24 -26.30 -9.77
C PHE A 14 2.52 -26.03 -8.96
N VAL A 15 2.55 -24.98 -8.14
CA VAL A 15 3.74 -24.64 -7.33
C VAL A 15 4.10 -25.78 -6.38
N VAL A 16 3.12 -26.36 -5.68
CA VAL A 16 3.37 -27.48 -4.76
C VAL A 16 3.80 -28.74 -5.54
N GLY A 17 3.03 -29.14 -6.56
CA GLY A 17 3.28 -30.36 -7.34
C GLY A 17 4.61 -30.32 -8.09
N PHE A 18 4.95 -29.20 -8.74
CA PHE A 18 6.19 -29.04 -9.47
C PHE A 18 7.40 -28.99 -8.52
N THR A 19 7.28 -28.36 -7.34
CA THR A 19 8.35 -28.38 -6.33
C THR A 19 8.61 -29.81 -5.83
N VAL A 20 7.55 -30.57 -5.54
CA VAL A 20 7.69 -31.98 -5.09
C VAL A 20 8.25 -32.87 -6.20
N PHE A 21 7.85 -32.65 -7.46
CA PHE A 21 8.41 -33.32 -8.63
C PHE A 21 9.92 -33.05 -8.77
N LEU A 22 10.35 -31.79 -8.77
CA LEU A 22 11.77 -31.43 -8.85
C LEU A 22 12.58 -32.05 -7.70
N ALA A 23 12.06 -31.96 -6.46
CA ALA A 23 12.76 -32.45 -5.27
C ALA A 23 12.84 -33.98 -5.13
N ASN A 24 12.03 -34.76 -5.88
CA ASN A 24 11.96 -36.22 -5.71
C ASN A 24 12.08 -37.02 -7.01
N CYS A 25 11.47 -36.59 -8.12
CA CYS A 25 11.40 -37.37 -9.37
C CYS A 25 12.55 -37.13 -10.34
N VAL A 26 13.40 -36.13 -10.11
CA VAL A 26 14.56 -35.84 -10.99
C VAL A 26 15.82 -36.53 -10.46
N ASP A 27 16.53 -37.23 -11.34
CA ASP A 27 17.91 -37.72 -11.11
C ASP A 27 18.90 -36.65 -11.61
N TYR A 28 19.34 -35.81 -10.68
CA TYR A 28 20.28 -34.73 -10.97
C TYR A 28 21.69 -35.23 -11.37
N ASP A 29 22.09 -36.45 -11.00
CA ASP A 29 23.38 -37.01 -11.39
C ASP A 29 23.40 -37.43 -12.87
N VAL A 30 22.25 -37.87 -13.40
CA VAL A 30 22.06 -38.05 -14.84
C VAL A 30 21.99 -36.69 -15.55
N LEU A 31 21.20 -35.74 -15.01
CA LEU A 31 21.00 -34.43 -15.63
C LEU A 31 22.28 -33.59 -15.73
N PHE A 32 23.17 -33.67 -14.74
CA PHE A 32 24.47 -32.98 -14.74
C PHE A 32 25.62 -33.83 -15.31
N ALA A 33 25.32 -35.00 -15.91
CA ALA A 33 26.29 -35.92 -16.49
C ALA A 33 27.37 -36.47 -15.52
N ASN A 34 27.14 -36.41 -14.21
CA ASN A 34 27.92 -37.16 -13.21
C ASN A 34 27.84 -38.68 -13.44
N LYS A 35 26.74 -39.13 -14.06
CA LYS A 35 26.38 -40.53 -14.27
C LYS A 35 25.95 -40.74 -15.73
N PHE A 36 26.80 -41.40 -16.51
CA PHE A 36 26.52 -41.75 -17.90
C PHE A 36 25.36 -42.76 -18.01
N VAL A 37 24.46 -42.53 -18.97
CA VAL A 37 23.40 -43.47 -19.36
C VAL A 37 23.87 -44.21 -20.62
N ASN A 38 23.99 -45.52 -20.53
CA ASN A 38 24.42 -46.38 -21.65
C ASN A 38 23.29 -46.62 -22.66
N HIS A 39 22.92 -45.59 -23.41
CA HIS A 39 22.11 -45.73 -24.61
C HIS A 39 22.97 -46.33 -25.74
N THR A 40 22.48 -47.39 -26.38
CA THR A 40 23.21 -48.09 -27.46
C THR A 40 23.34 -47.28 -28.74
N ASP A 41 22.42 -46.36 -29.01
CA ASP A 41 22.26 -45.72 -30.32
C ASP A 41 22.31 -44.18 -30.31
N SER A 42 22.46 -43.54 -29.13
CA SER A 42 22.66 -42.08 -29.06
C SER A 42 23.37 -41.63 -27.77
N SER A 43 24.52 -40.98 -27.90
CA SER A 43 25.39 -40.54 -26.79
C SER A 43 24.94 -39.26 -26.06
N LYS A 44 23.73 -38.74 -26.34
CA LYS A 44 23.21 -37.50 -25.77
C LYS A 44 22.09 -37.81 -24.77
N VAL A 45 22.32 -37.46 -23.50
CA VAL A 45 21.31 -37.55 -22.43
C VAL A 45 20.10 -36.69 -22.79
N THR A 46 18.91 -37.26 -22.72
CA THR A 46 17.64 -36.57 -22.97
C THR A 46 16.95 -36.19 -21.67
N LEU A 47 16.04 -35.19 -21.69
CA LEU A 47 15.30 -34.79 -20.50
C LEU A 47 14.50 -35.94 -19.83
N PRO A 48 13.84 -36.84 -20.58
CA PRO A 48 13.22 -38.04 -20.00
C PRO A 48 14.17 -38.98 -19.27
N ASP A 49 15.45 -39.09 -19.66
CA ASP A 49 16.42 -39.97 -18.99
C ASP A 49 16.74 -39.54 -17.55
N ALA A 50 16.57 -38.25 -17.26
CA ALA A 50 16.71 -37.69 -15.92
C ALA A 50 15.41 -37.78 -15.09
N PHE A 51 14.31 -38.31 -15.63
CA PHE A 51 13.04 -38.49 -14.91
C PHE A 51 12.91 -39.93 -14.42
N LEU A 52 12.81 -40.10 -13.09
CA LEU A 52 12.66 -41.41 -12.47
C LEU A 52 11.31 -42.04 -12.82
N PRO A 53 11.24 -43.37 -13.04
CA PRO A 53 9.98 -44.09 -13.22
C PRO A 53 8.98 -43.81 -12.09
N VAL A 54 7.69 -43.80 -12.44
CA VAL A 54 6.60 -43.38 -11.53
C VAL A 54 6.58 -44.19 -10.24
N ASP A 55 6.85 -45.49 -10.30
CA ASP A 55 6.93 -46.38 -9.13
C ASP A 55 8.09 -46.00 -8.19
N VAL A 56 9.24 -45.61 -8.76
CA VAL A 56 10.44 -45.19 -8.00
C VAL A 56 10.22 -43.82 -7.38
N CYS A 57 9.66 -42.85 -8.11
CA CYS A 57 9.37 -41.53 -7.53
C CYS A 57 8.27 -41.60 -6.47
N SER A 58 7.17 -42.33 -6.72
CA SER A 58 6.09 -42.48 -5.73
C SER A 58 6.57 -43.21 -4.47
N ALA A 59 7.45 -44.21 -4.59
CA ALA A 59 8.12 -44.83 -3.44
C ALA A 59 9.01 -43.82 -2.69
N ARG A 60 9.83 -43.02 -3.38
CA ARG A 60 10.68 -41.98 -2.76
C ARG A 60 9.84 -40.92 -2.02
N ILE A 61 8.75 -40.45 -2.62
CA ILE A 61 7.81 -39.50 -1.99
C ILE A 61 7.16 -40.13 -0.75
N ARG A 62 6.67 -41.37 -0.84
CA ARG A 62 6.05 -42.09 0.30
C ARG A 62 7.01 -42.32 1.45
N ASN A 63 8.28 -42.58 1.16
CA ASN A 63 9.33 -42.77 2.16
C ASN A 63 9.77 -41.45 2.82
N ASN A 64 9.51 -40.30 2.18
CA ASN A 64 9.88 -38.97 2.69
C ASN A 64 8.74 -38.37 3.54
N ALA A 65 8.74 -38.70 4.84
CA ALA A 65 7.72 -38.26 5.79
C ALA A 65 7.55 -36.72 5.84
N PHE A 66 8.60 -35.94 5.62
CA PHE A 66 8.51 -34.47 5.56
C PHE A 66 7.72 -33.99 4.33
N VAL A 67 7.98 -34.57 3.15
CA VAL A 67 7.22 -34.26 1.93
C VAL A 67 5.75 -34.67 2.08
N ILE A 68 5.47 -35.83 2.67
CA ILE A 68 4.10 -36.27 2.96
C ILE A 68 3.39 -35.29 3.92
N PHE A 69 4.05 -34.84 4.99
CA PHE A 69 3.49 -33.84 5.91
C PHE A 69 3.16 -32.51 5.23
N VAL A 70 4.07 -31.99 4.38
CA VAL A 70 3.84 -30.77 3.60
C VAL A 70 2.68 -30.95 2.60
N LEU A 71 2.61 -32.10 1.92
CA LEU A 71 1.51 -32.44 1.00
C LEU A 71 0.16 -32.51 1.72
N ILE A 72 0.09 -33.08 2.93
CA ILE A 72 -1.15 -33.14 3.73
C ILE A 72 -1.62 -31.72 4.09
N ILE A 73 -0.72 -30.85 4.60
CA ILE A 73 -1.07 -29.47 4.94
C ILE A 73 -1.51 -28.68 3.70
N SER A 74 -0.77 -28.81 2.59
CA SER A 74 -1.14 -28.16 1.31
C SER A 74 -2.48 -28.67 0.76
N GLY A 75 -2.75 -29.97 0.87
CA GLY A 75 -4.00 -30.58 0.45
C GLY A 75 -5.21 -30.11 1.25
N VAL A 76 -5.10 -30.05 2.58
CA VAL A 76 -6.14 -29.51 3.46
C VAL A 76 -6.40 -28.03 3.18
N PHE A 77 -5.35 -27.23 3.01
CA PHE A 77 -5.48 -25.80 2.66
C PHE A 77 -6.11 -25.59 1.28
N TRP A 78 -5.71 -26.38 0.27
CA TRP A 78 -6.28 -26.36 -1.07
C TRP A 78 -7.76 -26.78 -1.07
N LEU A 79 -8.12 -27.84 -0.33
CA LEU A 79 -9.51 -28.30 -0.19
C LEU A 79 -10.40 -27.25 0.48
N HIS A 80 -9.94 -26.64 1.58
CA HIS A 80 -10.63 -25.51 2.21
C HIS A 80 -10.85 -24.35 1.22
N ARG A 81 -9.83 -24.02 0.42
CA ARG A 81 -9.93 -22.97 -0.61
C ARG A 81 -10.87 -23.36 -1.76
N LEU A 82 -10.91 -24.63 -2.15
CA LEU A 82 -11.87 -25.16 -3.14
C LEU A 82 -13.31 -25.06 -2.64
N ILE A 83 -13.57 -25.46 -1.38
CA ILE A 83 -14.90 -25.33 -0.76
C ILE A 83 -15.34 -23.86 -0.72
N LYS A 84 -14.43 -22.95 -0.32
CA LYS A 84 -14.71 -21.51 -0.35
C LYS A 84 -14.97 -21.00 -1.78
N PHE A 85 -14.22 -21.47 -2.77
CA PHE A 85 -14.45 -21.12 -4.17
C PHE A 85 -15.82 -21.60 -4.67
N ILE A 86 -16.24 -22.83 -4.36
CA ILE A 86 -17.57 -23.35 -4.73
C ILE A 86 -18.68 -22.48 -4.10
N TYR A 87 -18.55 -22.14 -2.81
CA TYR A 87 -19.47 -21.22 -2.13
C TYR A 87 -19.50 -19.82 -2.78
N ASN A 88 -18.33 -19.23 -3.03
CA ASN A 88 -18.18 -17.96 -3.75
C ASN A 88 -18.91 -17.99 -5.10
N VAL A 89 -18.76 -19.07 -5.88
CA VAL A 89 -19.39 -19.22 -7.20
C VAL A 89 -20.92 -19.22 -7.10
N CYS A 90 -21.51 -19.85 -6.08
CA CYS A 90 -22.95 -19.78 -5.83
C CYS A 90 -23.40 -18.33 -5.54
N CYS A 91 -22.72 -17.64 -4.63
CA CYS A 91 -23.05 -16.24 -4.29
C CYS A 91 -22.83 -15.28 -5.48
N TYR A 92 -21.79 -15.49 -6.29
CA TYR A 92 -21.56 -14.70 -7.51
C TYR A 92 -22.56 -15.02 -8.62
N TRP A 93 -23.19 -16.21 -8.62
CA TRP A 93 -24.29 -16.53 -9.52
C TRP A 93 -25.59 -15.79 -9.14
N GLU A 94 -25.87 -15.66 -7.84
CA GLU A 94 -26.96 -14.83 -7.33
C GLU A 94 -26.74 -13.34 -7.68
N ILE A 95 -25.53 -12.82 -7.44
CA ILE A 95 -25.16 -11.44 -7.83
C ILE A 95 -25.27 -11.25 -9.36
N ARG A 96 -24.85 -12.23 -10.17
CA ARG A 96 -25.05 -12.22 -11.64
C ARG A 96 -26.54 -12.16 -12.00
N SER A 97 -27.39 -12.90 -11.30
CA SER A 97 -28.85 -12.84 -11.47
C SER A 97 -29.38 -11.44 -11.16
N PHE A 98 -28.92 -10.81 -10.08
CA PHE A 98 -29.28 -9.43 -9.72
C PHE A 98 -28.89 -8.40 -10.81
N TYR A 99 -27.67 -8.50 -11.38
CA TYR A 99 -27.25 -7.62 -12.48
C TYR A 99 -28.15 -7.72 -13.73
N ILE A 100 -28.53 -8.94 -14.12
CA ILE A 100 -29.34 -9.19 -15.31
C ILE A 100 -30.81 -8.82 -15.06
N ASN A 101 -31.38 -9.30 -13.93
CA ASN A 101 -32.82 -9.26 -13.69
C ASN A 101 -33.29 -7.98 -12.99
N ALA A 102 -32.50 -7.40 -12.09
CA ALA A 102 -32.83 -6.13 -11.43
C ALA A 102 -32.18 -4.95 -12.18
N LEU A 103 -30.85 -4.88 -12.23
CA LEU A 103 -30.11 -3.73 -12.81
C LEU A 103 -30.30 -3.52 -14.33
N LYS A 104 -30.89 -4.51 -15.02
CA LYS A 104 -31.07 -4.54 -16.48
C LYS A 104 -29.74 -4.27 -17.23
N MET A 105 -28.67 -4.90 -16.77
CA MET A 105 -27.33 -4.81 -17.37
C MET A 105 -26.89 -6.19 -17.87
N THR A 106 -26.47 -6.28 -19.12
CA THR A 106 -25.88 -7.52 -19.64
C THR A 106 -24.44 -7.67 -19.13
N MET A 107 -24.00 -8.93 -19.03
CA MET A 107 -22.62 -9.26 -18.65
C MET A 107 -21.57 -8.79 -19.66
N SER A 108 -22.01 -8.43 -20.87
CA SER A 108 -21.22 -7.83 -21.95
C SER A 108 -21.02 -6.32 -21.80
N GLU A 109 -21.95 -5.59 -21.16
CA GLU A 109 -21.87 -4.14 -20.93
C GLU A 109 -21.08 -3.81 -19.65
N LEU A 110 -21.14 -4.68 -18.65
CA LEU A 110 -20.50 -4.48 -17.34
C LEU A 110 -19.00 -4.10 -17.36
N PRO A 111 -18.15 -4.53 -18.31
CA PRO A 111 -16.76 -4.07 -18.42
C PRO A 111 -16.58 -2.62 -18.90
N TYR A 112 -17.63 -2.03 -19.51
CA TYR A 112 -17.61 -0.69 -20.10
C TYR A 112 -18.40 0.33 -19.25
N ALA A 113 -19.41 -0.14 -18.52
CA ALA A 113 -20.13 0.64 -17.54
C ALA A 113 -19.22 1.11 -16.39
N THR A 114 -19.40 2.34 -15.91
CA THR A 114 -18.63 2.88 -14.79
C THR A 114 -19.31 2.61 -13.45
N TRP A 115 -18.54 2.60 -12.36
CA TRP A 115 -19.10 2.35 -11.03
C TRP A 115 -20.22 3.35 -10.65
N GLN A 116 -20.09 4.61 -11.09
CA GLN A 116 -21.11 5.65 -10.88
C GLN A 116 -22.44 5.31 -11.56
N GLU A 117 -22.43 4.73 -12.77
CA GLU A 117 -23.65 4.26 -13.44
C GLU A 117 -24.28 3.08 -12.68
N VAL A 118 -23.46 2.10 -12.29
CA VAL A 118 -23.92 0.93 -11.50
C VAL A 118 -24.53 1.39 -10.16
N GLN A 119 -23.88 2.35 -9.49
CA GLN A 119 -24.34 2.92 -8.22
C GLN A 119 -25.66 3.69 -8.37
N ALA A 120 -25.80 4.52 -9.40
CA ALA A 120 -27.05 5.24 -9.68
C ALA A 120 -28.23 4.28 -9.92
N ARG A 121 -28.02 3.22 -10.72
CA ARG A 121 -29.05 2.17 -10.93
C ARG A 121 -29.40 1.43 -9.64
N ILE A 122 -28.45 1.17 -8.74
CA ILE A 122 -28.71 0.56 -7.42
C ILE A 122 -29.59 1.48 -6.54
N VAL A 123 -29.30 2.79 -6.52
CA VAL A 123 -30.07 3.80 -5.77
C VAL A 123 -31.49 3.96 -6.34
N GLU A 124 -31.65 3.90 -7.66
CA GLU A 124 -32.95 3.91 -8.33
C GLU A 124 -33.78 2.66 -7.98
N ILE A 125 -33.19 1.47 -8.11
CA ILE A 125 -33.86 0.18 -7.88
C ILE A 125 -34.29 -0.03 -6.43
N GLN A 126 -33.64 0.59 -5.44
CA GLN A 126 -34.11 0.56 -4.05
C GLN A 126 -35.59 1.02 -3.93
N LYS A 127 -36.08 1.87 -4.83
CA LYS A 127 -37.47 2.36 -4.84
C LYS A 127 -38.47 1.31 -5.32
N GLU A 128 -38.06 0.43 -6.23
CA GLU A 128 -38.88 -0.68 -6.77
C GLU A 128 -38.75 -1.95 -5.91
N HIS A 129 -37.52 -2.28 -5.53
CA HIS A 129 -37.13 -3.43 -4.73
C HIS A 129 -36.49 -2.95 -3.42
N GLN A 130 -37.15 -3.17 -2.28
CA GLN A 130 -36.64 -2.76 -0.96
C GLN A 130 -35.48 -3.66 -0.48
N ILE A 131 -34.30 -3.51 -1.09
CA ILE A 131 -33.07 -4.24 -0.75
C ILE A 131 -32.59 -3.87 0.66
N CYS A 132 -32.70 -2.58 1.03
CA CYS A 132 -32.55 -2.12 2.40
C CYS A 132 -33.92 -2.02 3.10
N ILE A 133 -34.19 -2.95 4.03
CA ILE A 133 -35.46 -3.03 4.77
C ILE A 133 -35.67 -1.81 5.70
N HIS A 134 -34.61 -1.33 6.34
CA HIS A 134 -34.69 -0.30 7.38
C HIS A 134 -34.77 1.15 6.86
N LYS A 135 -34.59 1.38 5.55
CA LYS A 135 -34.45 2.72 4.97
C LYS A 135 -35.06 2.74 3.57
N LYS A 136 -36.15 3.50 3.38
CA LYS A 136 -36.92 3.51 2.12
C LYS A 136 -36.09 3.96 0.92
N GLU A 137 -35.21 4.94 1.13
CA GLU A 137 -34.29 5.48 0.13
C GLU A 137 -32.83 5.28 0.59
N LEU A 138 -32.00 4.71 -0.28
CA LEU A 138 -30.59 4.44 -0.04
C LEU A 138 -29.78 5.60 -0.66
N THR A 139 -28.86 6.19 0.10
CA THR A 139 -27.95 7.22 -0.43
C THR A 139 -26.69 6.59 -1.00
N GLU A 140 -25.94 7.36 -1.78
CA GLU A 140 -24.64 6.97 -2.28
C GLU A 140 -23.71 6.61 -1.11
N LEU A 141 -23.66 7.48 -0.10
CA LEU A 141 -22.83 7.32 1.10
C LEU A 141 -23.14 6.01 1.87
N ASP A 142 -24.41 5.59 1.97
CA ASP A 142 -24.75 4.31 2.59
C ASP A 142 -24.06 3.13 1.89
N ILE A 143 -23.94 3.17 0.56
CA ILE A 143 -23.30 2.12 -0.25
C ILE A 143 -21.79 2.10 0.00
N TYR A 144 -21.14 3.29 0.02
CA TYR A 144 -19.72 3.38 0.37
C TYR A 144 -19.46 2.90 1.81
N HIS A 145 -20.29 3.27 2.79
CA HIS A 145 -20.15 2.77 4.17
C HIS A 145 -20.27 1.25 4.26
N ARG A 146 -21.21 0.62 3.53
CA ARG A 146 -21.32 -0.85 3.45
C ARG A 146 -20.06 -1.50 2.87
N ILE A 147 -19.55 -1.00 1.75
CA ILE A 147 -18.39 -1.56 1.04
C ILE A 147 -17.07 -1.32 1.80
N LEU A 148 -16.96 -0.20 2.51
CA LEU A 148 -15.70 0.30 3.07
C LEU A 148 -15.62 0.25 4.61
N ARG A 149 -16.66 -0.19 5.34
CA ARG A 149 -16.72 -0.23 6.82
C ARG A 149 -15.38 -0.52 7.49
N PHE A 150 -14.80 -1.69 7.24
CA PHE A 150 -13.53 -2.11 7.86
C PHE A 150 -12.30 -1.38 7.29
N LYS A 151 -12.31 -0.99 6.01
CA LYS A 151 -11.23 -0.20 5.40
C LYS A 151 -11.15 1.20 6.01
N ASN A 152 -12.28 1.84 6.28
CA ASN A 152 -12.36 3.14 6.96
C ASN A 152 -11.79 3.07 8.39
N TYR A 153 -12.06 2.00 9.16
CA TYR A 153 -11.40 1.77 10.44
C TYR A 153 -9.88 1.61 10.29
N MET A 154 -9.41 0.81 9.33
CA MET A 154 -7.95 0.66 9.08
C MET A 154 -7.28 1.98 8.71
N VAL A 155 -7.91 2.82 7.88
CA VAL A 155 -7.41 4.15 7.51
C VAL A 155 -7.32 5.07 8.73
N ALA A 156 -8.35 5.09 9.60
CA ALA A 156 -8.33 5.87 10.83
C ALA A 156 -7.25 5.38 11.82
N MET A 157 -7.12 4.07 12.03
CA MET A 157 -6.11 3.48 12.93
C MET A 157 -4.67 3.71 12.44
N VAL A 158 -4.44 3.85 11.13
CA VAL A 158 -3.14 4.25 10.56
C VAL A 158 -2.90 5.76 10.72
N ASN A 159 -3.89 6.61 10.45
CA ASN A 159 -3.78 8.07 10.64
C ASN A 159 -3.50 8.43 12.11
N LYS A 160 -4.26 7.86 13.06
CA LYS A 160 -4.04 8.02 14.51
C LYS A 160 -2.86 7.20 15.08
N SER A 161 -2.03 6.58 14.24
CA SER A 161 -0.82 5.83 14.66
C SER A 161 -1.07 4.76 15.77
N LEU A 162 -2.25 4.14 15.75
CA LEU A 162 -2.63 3.07 16.68
C LEU A 162 -2.00 1.73 16.28
N LEU A 163 -1.79 1.50 14.98
CA LEU A 163 -1.11 0.29 14.50
C LEU A 163 0.42 0.45 14.58
N PRO A 164 1.16 -0.49 15.21
CA PRO A 164 2.61 -0.45 15.29
C PRO A 164 3.22 -0.84 13.94
N VAL A 165 3.33 0.13 13.02
CA VAL A 165 3.94 -0.02 11.69
C VAL A 165 5.24 0.75 11.53
N ARG A 166 5.52 1.75 12.37
CA ARG A 166 6.78 2.53 12.37
C ARG A 166 7.74 1.98 13.42
N PHE A 167 9.00 1.73 13.03
CA PHE A 167 10.04 1.15 13.89
C PHE A 167 11.37 1.90 13.72
N ARG A 168 12.10 2.10 14.82
CA ARG A 168 13.49 2.62 14.79
C ARG A 168 14.47 1.45 14.86
N LEU A 169 15.17 1.20 13.76
CA LEU A 169 16.20 0.16 13.65
C LEU A 169 17.59 0.79 13.80
N PRO A 170 18.53 0.17 14.54
CA PRO A 170 19.79 0.81 14.93
C PRO A 170 20.76 1.14 13.78
N VAL A 171 20.53 0.59 12.58
CA VAL A 171 21.35 0.83 11.37
C VAL A 171 20.54 1.50 10.25
N LEU A 172 19.24 1.25 10.18
CA LEU A 172 18.36 1.71 9.08
C LEU A 172 17.51 2.95 9.42
N GLY A 173 17.57 3.44 10.67
CA GLY A 173 16.79 4.60 11.11
C GLY A 173 15.31 4.29 11.24
N GLU A 174 14.43 5.22 10.84
CA GLU A 174 12.98 5.01 10.84
C GLU A 174 12.52 4.23 9.61
N SER A 175 12.14 2.98 9.85
CA SER A 175 11.59 2.05 8.86
C SER A 175 10.10 1.84 9.11
N VAL A 176 9.33 1.58 8.03
CA VAL A 176 7.90 1.29 8.10
C VAL A 176 7.66 -0.13 7.60
N PHE A 177 7.18 -1.01 8.47
CA PHE A 177 6.91 -2.40 8.14
C PHE A 177 5.40 -2.67 8.16
N TYR A 178 4.79 -2.75 6.97
CA TYR A 178 3.37 -3.03 6.82
C TYR A 178 3.11 -3.88 5.57
N THR A 179 3.17 -5.20 5.77
CA THR A 179 3.01 -6.23 4.72
C THR A 179 1.56 -6.70 4.59
N ARG A 180 1.25 -7.42 3.51
CA ARG A 180 -0.04 -8.09 3.32
C ARG A 180 -0.33 -9.08 4.46
N GLY A 181 0.68 -9.80 4.92
CA GLY A 181 0.58 -10.74 6.06
C GLY A 181 0.23 -10.05 7.38
N LEU A 182 0.84 -8.90 7.68
CA LEU A 182 0.53 -8.12 8.87
C LEU A 182 -0.87 -7.48 8.78
N LYS A 183 -1.23 -6.91 7.62
CA LYS A 183 -2.57 -6.37 7.36
C LYS A 183 -3.67 -7.44 7.53
N TYR A 184 -3.48 -8.62 6.94
CA TYR A 184 -4.43 -9.74 7.07
C TYR A 184 -4.63 -10.14 8.54
N ASN A 185 -3.55 -10.17 9.33
CA ASN A 185 -3.64 -10.44 10.75
C ASN A 185 -4.38 -9.34 11.52
N PHE A 186 -4.18 -8.06 11.20
CA PHE A 186 -4.97 -6.98 11.80
C PHE A 186 -6.47 -7.13 11.45
N GLU A 187 -6.83 -7.42 10.20
CA GLU A 187 -8.24 -7.62 9.80
C GLU A 187 -8.86 -8.86 10.46
N LEU A 188 -8.09 -9.95 10.60
CA LEU A 188 -8.47 -11.15 11.35
C LEU A 188 -8.63 -10.88 12.85
N ILE A 189 -7.79 -10.02 13.45
CA ILE A 189 -7.91 -9.66 14.86
C ILE A 189 -9.15 -8.77 15.06
N PHE A 190 -9.31 -7.67 14.31
CA PHE A 190 -10.35 -6.69 14.64
C PHE A 190 -11.75 -7.07 14.14
N PHE A 191 -11.87 -7.66 12.95
CA PHE A 191 -13.15 -7.78 12.26
C PHE A 191 -13.63 -9.22 12.09
N TRP A 192 -12.76 -10.19 11.81
CA TRP A 192 -13.17 -11.54 11.40
C TRP A 192 -13.09 -12.63 12.49
N GLY A 193 -13.99 -13.61 12.40
CA GLY A 193 -14.07 -14.76 13.32
C GLY A 193 -14.82 -14.46 14.63
N PRO A 194 -15.28 -15.51 15.36
CA PRO A 194 -16.23 -15.36 16.47
C PRO A 194 -15.72 -14.50 17.63
N GLY A 195 -14.40 -14.46 17.83
CA GLY A 195 -13.75 -13.64 18.87
C GLY A 195 -13.45 -12.19 18.47
N SER A 196 -13.89 -11.71 17.30
CA SER A 196 -13.67 -10.32 16.86
C SER A 196 -14.48 -9.31 17.69
N LEU A 197 -14.24 -8.01 17.50
CA LEU A 197 -14.99 -6.95 18.20
C LEU A 197 -16.42 -6.81 17.64
N PHE A 198 -16.60 -7.21 16.38
CA PHE A 198 -17.88 -7.22 15.69
C PHE A 198 -18.66 -8.49 16.03
N GLU A 199 -19.98 -8.36 16.16
CA GLU A 199 -20.89 -9.48 16.43
C GLU A 199 -21.36 -10.10 15.11
N ASN A 200 -21.77 -9.21 14.22
CA ASN A 200 -22.10 -9.46 12.82
C ASN A 200 -21.26 -8.50 11.97
N GLU A 201 -21.18 -8.70 10.66
CA GLU A 201 -20.37 -7.85 9.75
C GLU A 201 -20.68 -6.34 9.79
N TRP A 202 -21.80 -5.96 10.43
CA TRP A 202 -22.35 -4.60 10.48
C TRP A 202 -22.58 -4.05 11.91
N SER A 203 -22.32 -4.81 12.97
CA SER A 203 -22.61 -4.40 14.35
C SER A 203 -21.45 -4.72 15.30
N LEU A 204 -21.03 -3.74 16.09
CA LEU A 204 -20.04 -3.87 17.15
C LEU A 204 -20.70 -4.47 18.40
N LYS A 205 -20.08 -5.49 19.02
CA LYS A 205 -20.65 -6.13 20.22
C LYS A 205 -20.90 -5.09 21.31
N GLN A 206 -22.08 -5.14 21.92
CA GLN A 206 -22.57 -4.13 22.87
C GLN A 206 -21.67 -3.95 24.11
N GLU A 207 -20.79 -4.91 24.41
CA GLU A 207 -19.76 -4.76 25.45
C GLU A 207 -18.76 -3.63 25.14
N TYR A 208 -18.32 -3.45 23.89
CA TYR A 208 -17.35 -2.42 23.51
C TYR A 208 -17.94 -1.01 23.47
N LYS A 209 -19.27 -0.86 23.30
CA LYS A 209 -19.95 0.44 23.39
C LYS A 209 -20.01 0.97 24.84
N ARG A 210 -19.75 0.13 25.86
CA ARG A 210 -19.86 0.49 27.29
C ARG A 210 -18.49 0.78 27.91
N GLY A 211 -18.39 1.87 28.68
CA GLY A 211 -17.12 2.30 29.27
C GLY A 211 -16.60 1.47 30.46
N GLY A 212 -17.47 0.73 31.16
CA GLY A 212 -17.15 0.09 32.44
C GLY A 212 -16.07 -0.98 32.37
N ASN A 213 -16.20 -1.95 31.47
CA ASN A 213 -15.34 -3.14 31.42
C ASN A 213 -14.09 -2.96 30.53
N ARG A 214 -13.68 -1.72 30.20
CA ARG A 214 -12.63 -1.47 29.19
C ARG A 214 -11.29 -2.17 29.45
N LEU A 215 -10.89 -2.36 30.71
CA LEU A 215 -9.67 -3.10 31.06
C LEU A 215 -9.82 -4.60 30.77
N GLU A 216 -10.93 -5.21 31.20
CA GLU A 216 -11.25 -6.62 30.93
C GLU A 216 -11.31 -6.89 29.41
N LEU A 217 -11.94 -5.99 28.65
CA LEU A 217 -12.01 -6.07 27.18
C LEU A 217 -10.63 -5.91 26.54
N ALA A 218 -9.76 -5.05 27.08
CA ALA A 218 -8.38 -4.88 26.62
C ALA A 218 -7.51 -6.12 26.93
N ASP A 219 -7.74 -6.82 28.04
CA ASP A 219 -7.06 -8.07 28.40
C ASP A 219 -7.56 -9.27 27.57
N ARG A 220 -8.86 -9.36 27.30
CA ARG A 220 -9.44 -10.31 26.34
C ARG A 220 -8.83 -10.11 24.95
N LEU A 221 -8.76 -8.86 24.47
CA LEU A 221 -8.12 -8.54 23.18
C LEU A 221 -6.62 -8.85 23.18
N ALA A 222 -5.89 -8.47 24.23
CA ALA A 222 -4.45 -8.78 24.37
C ALA A 222 -4.18 -10.28 24.37
N SER A 223 -5.05 -11.08 24.99
CA SER A 223 -4.98 -12.54 25.01
C SER A 223 -5.25 -13.15 23.64
N ARG A 224 -6.24 -12.62 22.90
CA ARG A 224 -6.51 -13.07 21.51
C ARG A 224 -5.40 -12.67 20.53
N ILE A 225 -4.80 -11.48 20.68
CA ILE A 225 -3.60 -11.07 19.94
C ILE A 225 -2.44 -12.02 20.21
N LEU A 226 -2.23 -12.42 21.48
CA LEU A 226 -1.18 -13.37 21.87
C LEU A 226 -1.38 -14.73 21.18
N TRP A 227 -2.57 -15.32 21.24
CA TRP A 227 -2.85 -16.62 20.63
C TRP A 227 -2.74 -16.59 19.09
N ILE A 228 -3.21 -15.52 18.44
CA ILE A 228 -3.03 -15.35 16.98
C ILE A 228 -1.54 -15.17 16.64
N GLY A 229 -0.77 -14.44 17.46
CA GLY A 229 0.68 -14.32 17.32
C GLY A 229 1.40 -15.67 17.44
N ILE A 230 1.03 -16.50 18.42
CA ILE A 230 1.57 -17.86 18.60
C ILE A 230 1.20 -18.76 17.41
N ALA A 231 -0.02 -18.68 16.90
CA ALA A 231 -0.43 -19.42 15.71
C ALA A 231 0.38 -19.01 14.45
N ASN A 232 0.65 -17.71 14.26
CA ASN A 232 1.53 -17.24 13.18
C ASN A 232 2.97 -17.74 13.37
N LEU A 233 3.48 -17.79 14.61
CA LEU A 233 4.81 -18.30 14.91
C LEU A 233 4.93 -19.81 14.61
N LEU A 234 3.90 -20.60 14.91
CA LEU A 234 3.84 -22.03 14.60
C LEU A 234 3.73 -22.30 13.09
N LEU A 235 2.97 -21.48 12.36
CA LEU A 235 2.80 -21.58 10.91
C LEU A 235 3.96 -20.95 10.11
N CYS A 236 4.80 -20.15 10.75
CA CYS A 236 5.94 -19.44 10.16
C CYS A 236 6.77 -20.27 9.16
N PRO A 237 7.27 -21.49 9.48
CA PRO A 237 8.07 -22.27 8.53
C PRO A 237 7.29 -22.65 7.26
N VAL A 238 6.01 -23.00 7.37
CA VAL A 238 5.16 -23.38 6.22
C VAL A 238 4.90 -22.17 5.33
N ILE A 239 4.56 -21.03 5.93
CA ILE A 239 4.30 -19.77 5.21
C ILE A 239 5.59 -19.26 4.56
N LEU A 240 6.75 -19.38 5.23
CA LEU A 240 8.05 -18.95 4.70
C LEU A 240 8.47 -19.80 3.48
N VAL A 241 8.32 -21.13 3.55
CA VAL A 241 8.56 -22.01 2.37
C VAL A 241 7.65 -21.62 1.21
N TRP A 242 6.36 -21.36 1.45
CA TRP A 242 5.44 -20.88 0.41
C TRP A 242 5.90 -19.54 -0.19
N GLN A 243 6.29 -18.56 0.63
CA GLN A 243 6.77 -17.26 0.13
C GLN A 243 8.07 -17.38 -0.69
N ILE A 244 9.02 -18.22 -0.26
CA ILE A 244 10.26 -18.49 -1.02
C ILE A 244 9.92 -19.08 -2.40
N LEU A 245 9.10 -20.14 -2.45
CA LEU A 245 8.72 -20.79 -3.70
C LEU A 245 7.93 -19.86 -4.61
N TYR A 246 6.93 -19.16 -4.08
CA TYR A 246 6.12 -18.22 -4.84
C TYR A 246 6.94 -17.05 -5.40
N ALA A 247 7.85 -16.48 -4.61
CA ALA A 247 8.77 -15.42 -5.06
C ALA A 247 9.74 -15.94 -6.14
N PHE A 248 10.30 -17.15 -5.97
CA PHE A 248 11.18 -17.78 -6.95
C PHE A 248 10.46 -17.96 -8.30
N PHE A 249 9.30 -18.62 -8.33
CA PHE A 249 8.55 -18.84 -9.58
C PHE A 249 8.01 -17.54 -10.20
N SER A 250 7.67 -16.52 -9.40
CA SER A 250 7.08 -15.26 -9.89
C SER A 250 8.11 -14.23 -10.37
N TYR A 251 9.35 -14.25 -9.85
CA TYR A 251 10.32 -13.18 -10.11
C TYR A 251 11.63 -13.64 -10.77
N THR A 252 11.95 -14.93 -10.84
CA THR A 252 13.21 -15.38 -11.48
C THR A 252 13.25 -15.10 -12.98
N GLU A 253 12.11 -15.23 -13.69
CA GLU A 253 11.99 -14.82 -15.10
C GLU A 253 12.26 -13.31 -15.26
N VAL A 254 11.66 -12.49 -14.40
CA VAL A 254 11.78 -11.03 -14.39
C VAL A 254 13.23 -10.59 -14.10
N ILE A 255 13.92 -11.26 -13.17
CA ILE A 255 15.34 -11.03 -12.86
C ILE A 255 16.22 -11.34 -14.08
N LYS A 256 15.95 -12.43 -14.81
CA LYS A 256 16.71 -12.82 -16.00
C LYS A 256 16.44 -11.91 -17.20
N ARG A 257 15.18 -11.50 -17.41
CA ARG A 257 14.75 -10.73 -18.60
C ARG A 257 14.99 -9.23 -18.45
N GLU A 258 14.69 -8.66 -17.28
CA GLU A 258 14.70 -7.22 -17.06
C GLU A 258 15.00 -6.88 -15.58
N PRO A 259 16.26 -7.05 -15.12
CA PRO A 259 16.60 -6.84 -13.70
C PRO A 259 16.37 -5.40 -13.23
N GLY A 260 16.44 -4.42 -14.13
CA GLY A 260 16.09 -3.02 -13.84
C GLY A 260 14.63 -2.83 -13.36
N SER A 261 13.72 -3.75 -13.72
CA SER A 261 12.33 -3.71 -13.26
C SER A 261 12.15 -3.99 -11.77
N LEU A 262 13.17 -4.51 -11.07
CA LEU A 262 13.20 -4.58 -9.60
C LEU A 262 13.72 -3.30 -8.93
N GLY A 263 14.52 -2.51 -9.66
CA GLY A 263 14.91 -1.14 -9.32
C GLY A 263 13.80 -0.11 -9.56
N ALA A 264 12.73 -0.49 -10.27
CA ALA A 264 11.50 0.30 -10.31
C ALA A 264 10.86 0.41 -8.91
N ARG A 265 10.14 1.50 -8.68
CA ARG A 265 9.43 1.79 -7.42
C ARG A 265 7.94 1.48 -7.54
N CYS A 266 7.28 1.29 -6.39
CA CYS A 266 5.85 1.07 -6.29
C CYS A 266 5.29 1.76 -5.03
N TRP A 267 4.00 2.10 -5.06
CA TRP A 267 3.30 2.61 -3.89
C TRP A 267 3.20 1.51 -2.82
N SER A 268 3.77 1.78 -1.64
CA SER A 268 3.81 0.83 -0.54
C SER A 268 2.42 0.53 0.00
N LEU A 269 2.23 -0.62 0.65
CA LEU A 269 0.95 -0.93 1.29
C LEU A 269 0.62 0.08 2.41
N TYR A 270 1.66 0.65 3.04
CA TYR A 270 1.53 1.78 3.97
C TYR A 270 1.02 3.04 3.26
N GLY A 271 1.67 3.45 2.17
CA GLY A 271 1.27 4.60 1.35
C GLY A 271 -0.16 4.46 0.81
N ARG A 272 -0.58 3.26 0.40
CA ARG A 272 -1.96 2.93 0.00
C ARG A 272 -3.00 3.00 1.12
N CYS A 273 -2.60 3.13 2.38
CA CYS A 273 -3.49 3.34 3.52
C CYS A 273 -3.39 4.78 4.06
N TYR A 274 -2.19 5.36 4.03
CA TYR A 274 -1.91 6.74 4.39
C TYR A 274 -2.55 7.75 3.42
N LEU A 275 -2.34 7.60 2.10
CA LEU A 275 -2.81 8.50 1.04
C LEU A 275 -4.30 8.31 0.65
N ARG A 276 -4.99 7.36 1.30
CA ARG A 276 -6.39 7.03 1.03
C ARG A 276 -7.32 7.90 1.87
N HIS A 277 -8.31 8.51 1.25
CA HIS A 277 -9.38 9.24 1.92
C HIS A 277 -10.32 8.28 2.70
N PHE A 278 -11.15 8.82 3.59
CA PHE A 278 -12.34 8.11 4.02
C PHE A 278 -13.35 7.99 2.87
N ASN A 279 -14.07 6.87 2.80
CA ASN A 279 -15.08 6.58 1.78
C ASN A 279 -14.57 6.55 0.32
N GLU A 280 -13.26 6.42 0.09
CA GLU A 280 -12.69 6.21 -1.25
C GLU A 280 -12.64 4.72 -1.61
N LEU A 281 -13.06 4.34 -2.81
CA LEU A 281 -12.98 2.96 -3.32
C LEU A 281 -11.58 2.58 -3.82
N ASP A 282 -11.32 1.27 -3.98
CA ASP A 282 -9.98 0.79 -4.36
C ASP A 282 -9.53 1.24 -5.77
N HIS A 283 -10.49 1.54 -6.66
CA HIS A 283 -10.22 1.97 -8.03
C HIS A 283 -9.97 3.48 -8.17
N GLU A 284 -10.69 4.31 -7.41
CA GLU A 284 -10.43 5.75 -7.25
C GLU A 284 -9.00 6.00 -6.74
N LEU A 285 -8.64 5.34 -5.64
CA LEU A 285 -7.29 5.37 -5.08
C LEU A 285 -6.24 4.93 -6.11
N MET A 286 -6.51 3.84 -6.84
CA MET A 286 -5.57 3.35 -7.86
C MET A 286 -5.45 4.34 -9.03
N SER A 287 -6.52 5.05 -9.41
CA SER A 287 -6.50 6.10 -10.44
C SER A 287 -5.59 7.26 -10.03
N ARG A 288 -5.82 7.84 -8.83
CA ARG A 288 -4.98 8.91 -8.25
C ARG A 288 -3.50 8.51 -8.19
N LEU A 289 -3.22 7.34 -7.60
CA LEU A 289 -1.85 6.83 -7.48
C LEU A 289 -1.20 6.52 -8.85
N SER A 290 -1.97 6.15 -9.87
CA SER A 290 -1.46 5.93 -11.23
C SER A 290 -1.10 7.26 -11.92
N LYS A 291 -1.94 8.30 -11.77
CA LYS A 291 -1.65 9.66 -12.27
C LYS A 291 -0.38 10.21 -11.61
N GLY A 292 -0.26 10.10 -10.28
CA GLY A 292 0.93 10.53 -9.52
C GLY A 292 2.23 9.76 -9.82
N TYR A 293 2.14 8.50 -10.30
CA TYR A 293 3.29 7.59 -10.44
C TYR A 293 4.45 8.16 -11.28
N LYS A 294 4.15 8.78 -12.42
CA LYS A 294 5.19 9.29 -13.34
C LYS A 294 5.95 10.48 -12.75
N ALA A 295 5.29 11.32 -11.96
CA ALA A 295 5.92 12.42 -11.24
C ALA A 295 6.73 11.90 -10.03
N ALA A 296 6.17 10.96 -9.24
CA ALA A 296 6.85 10.31 -8.12
C ALA A 296 8.15 9.58 -8.54
N SER A 297 8.12 8.89 -9.68
CA SER A 297 9.30 8.24 -10.27
C SER A 297 10.36 9.27 -10.67
N LYS A 298 9.99 10.36 -11.36
CA LYS A 298 10.91 11.45 -11.70
C LYS A 298 11.54 12.08 -10.44
N TYR A 299 10.73 12.39 -9.43
CA TYR A 299 11.18 12.99 -8.17
C TYR A 299 12.23 12.11 -7.48
N MET A 300 11.96 10.81 -7.30
CA MET A 300 12.93 9.91 -6.65
C MET A 300 14.18 9.67 -7.49
N ASN A 301 14.07 9.74 -8.82
CA ASN A 301 15.23 9.68 -9.71
C ASN A 301 16.12 10.93 -9.61
N CYS A 302 15.64 12.08 -9.10
CA CYS A 302 16.51 13.23 -8.83
C CYS A 302 17.54 12.98 -7.71
N PHE A 303 17.38 11.94 -6.87
CA PHE A 303 18.18 11.72 -5.65
C PHE A 303 19.03 10.43 -5.67
N LEU A 304 19.75 10.21 -6.77
CA LEU A 304 20.71 9.11 -6.88
C LEU A 304 21.93 9.33 -5.97
N SER A 305 22.51 8.25 -5.45
CA SER A 305 23.80 8.31 -4.76
C SER A 305 24.94 8.51 -5.78
N PRO A 306 25.77 9.56 -5.65
CA PRO A 306 26.94 9.75 -6.52
C PRO A 306 27.93 8.58 -6.41
N LEU A 307 28.11 8.04 -5.20
CA LEU A 307 28.99 6.89 -4.94
C LEU A 307 28.49 5.63 -5.65
N LEU A 308 27.18 5.34 -5.59
CA LEU A 308 26.60 4.21 -6.32
C LEU A 308 26.77 4.38 -7.84
N THR A 309 26.59 5.60 -8.35
CA THR A 309 26.78 5.93 -9.77
C THR A 309 28.22 5.72 -10.23
N VAL A 310 29.22 6.07 -9.41
CA VAL A 310 30.65 5.85 -9.70
C VAL A 310 30.99 4.36 -9.69
N VAL A 311 30.54 3.62 -8.67
CA VAL A 311 30.73 2.15 -8.59
C VAL A 311 30.09 1.47 -9.79
N ALA A 312 28.84 1.78 -10.11
CA ALA A 312 28.11 1.18 -11.23
C ALA A 312 28.78 1.45 -12.59
N LYS A 313 29.31 2.65 -12.83
CA LYS A 313 30.08 2.98 -14.05
C LYS A 313 31.35 2.14 -14.17
N ASN A 314 32.12 2.02 -13.09
CA ASN A 314 33.38 1.27 -13.10
C ASN A 314 33.14 -0.24 -13.26
N VAL A 315 32.18 -0.82 -12.53
CA VAL A 315 31.84 -2.25 -12.65
C VAL A 315 31.28 -2.57 -14.04
N ALA A 316 30.41 -1.70 -14.60
CA ALA A 316 29.93 -1.85 -15.97
C ALA A 316 31.05 -1.76 -17.03
N PHE A 317 32.08 -0.95 -16.79
CA PHE A 317 33.26 -0.87 -17.67
C PHE A 317 34.09 -2.16 -17.62
N PHE A 318 34.48 -2.63 -16.42
CA PHE A 318 35.28 -3.85 -16.30
C PHE A 318 34.53 -5.09 -16.83
N ALA A 319 33.28 -5.30 -16.41
CA ALA A 319 32.46 -6.40 -16.90
C ALA A 319 32.21 -6.29 -18.41
N GLY A 320 31.99 -5.07 -18.92
CA GLY A 320 31.83 -4.79 -20.34
C GLY A 320 33.08 -5.12 -21.17
N SER A 321 34.27 -4.79 -20.67
CA SER A 321 35.53 -5.09 -21.35
C SER A 321 35.81 -6.60 -21.44
N LEU A 322 35.58 -7.35 -20.36
CA LEU A 322 35.72 -8.81 -20.37
C LEU A 322 34.67 -9.48 -21.27
N LEU A 323 33.41 -9.02 -21.20
CA LEU A 323 32.36 -9.54 -22.09
C LEU A 323 32.65 -9.24 -23.56
N ALA A 324 33.18 -8.06 -23.90
CA ALA A 324 33.54 -7.71 -25.27
C ALA A 324 34.66 -8.61 -25.83
N VAL A 325 35.67 -8.95 -25.02
CA VAL A 325 36.73 -9.89 -25.41
C VAL A 325 36.17 -11.30 -25.61
N LEU A 326 35.33 -11.78 -24.69
CA LEU A 326 34.70 -13.10 -24.82
C LEU A 326 33.80 -13.17 -26.07
N ILE A 327 32.99 -12.15 -26.32
CA ILE A 327 32.14 -12.08 -27.53
C ILE A 327 33.00 -12.07 -28.80
N ALA A 328 34.08 -11.28 -28.84
CA ALA A 328 34.98 -11.24 -29.99
C ALA A 328 35.64 -12.60 -30.26
N LEU A 329 36.05 -13.33 -29.22
CA LEU A 329 36.58 -14.69 -29.36
C LEU A 329 35.51 -15.66 -29.88
N THR A 330 34.28 -15.63 -29.36
CA THR A 330 33.18 -16.50 -29.84
C THR A 330 32.65 -16.16 -31.24
N ILE A 331 33.01 -14.99 -31.79
CA ILE A 331 32.72 -14.60 -33.18
C ILE A 331 33.88 -14.98 -34.11
N TYR A 332 35.10 -15.07 -33.58
CA TYR A 332 36.27 -15.55 -34.32
C TYR A 332 36.28 -17.07 -34.45
N ASP A 333 35.86 -17.77 -33.39
CA ASP A 333 35.81 -19.23 -33.30
C ASP A 333 34.64 -19.67 -32.41
N GLU A 334 33.72 -20.46 -32.96
CA GLU A 334 32.53 -20.93 -32.24
C GLU A 334 32.87 -21.99 -31.17
N ASP A 335 33.99 -22.72 -31.31
CA ASP A 335 34.41 -23.75 -30.33
C ASP A 335 34.73 -23.14 -28.95
N VAL A 336 34.99 -21.82 -28.89
CA VAL A 336 35.13 -21.05 -27.64
C VAL A 336 33.86 -21.15 -26.75
N LEU A 337 32.67 -21.38 -27.33
CA LEU A 337 31.44 -21.58 -26.57
C LEU A 337 31.38 -22.96 -25.88
N ALA A 338 32.14 -23.95 -26.35
CA ALA A 338 32.22 -25.28 -25.74
C ALA A 338 33.22 -25.34 -24.55
N VAL A 339 34.07 -24.31 -24.39
CA VAL A 339 35.03 -24.22 -23.29
C VAL A 339 34.32 -24.02 -21.94
N GLU A 340 34.82 -24.69 -20.91
CA GLU A 340 34.23 -24.69 -19.57
C GLU A 340 34.01 -23.26 -19.03
N HIS A 341 32.85 -23.05 -18.41
CA HIS A 341 32.37 -21.79 -17.85
C HIS A 341 32.27 -20.58 -18.80
N VAL A 342 32.63 -20.64 -20.09
CA VAL A 342 32.57 -19.46 -20.99
C VAL A 342 31.14 -18.95 -21.14
N LEU A 343 30.18 -19.82 -21.47
CA LEU A 343 28.76 -19.45 -21.60
C LEU A 343 28.15 -18.94 -20.27
N SER A 344 28.59 -19.49 -19.14
CA SER A 344 28.20 -19.03 -17.80
C SER A 344 28.77 -17.64 -17.48
N SER A 345 30.02 -17.40 -17.87
CA SER A 345 30.69 -16.10 -17.71
C SER A 345 30.04 -15.03 -18.59
N ILE A 346 29.77 -15.32 -19.86
CA ILE A 346 29.08 -14.42 -20.80
C ILE A 346 27.71 -14.02 -20.23
N THR A 347 26.92 -14.98 -19.74
CA THR A 347 25.59 -14.71 -19.18
C THR A 347 25.64 -13.95 -17.86
N LEU A 348 26.55 -14.30 -16.94
CA LEU A 348 26.74 -13.60 -15.66
C LEU A 348 27.23 -12.16 -15.86
N LEU A 349 28.18 -11.92 -16.78
CA LEU A 349 28.66 -10.59 -17.14
C LEU A 349 27.56 -9.75 -17.78
N GLY A 350 26.77 -10.33 -18.69
CA GLY A 350 25.61 -9.67 -19.29
C GLY A 350 24.57 -9.21 -18.26
N VAL A 351 24.24 -10.06 -17.28
CA VAL A 351 23.37 -9.70 -16.15
C VAL A 351 24.01 -8.61 -15.29
N CYS A 352 25.29 -8.74 -14.96
CA CYS A 352 26.03 -7.75 -14.16
C CYS A 352 26.04 -6.35 -14.81
N ILE A 353 26.34 -6.27 -16.11
CA ILE A 353 26.32 -5.00 -16.88
C ILE A 353 24.91 -4.41 -16.91
N THR A 354 23.87 -5.24 -17.06
CA THR A 354 22.48 -4.79 -17.12
C THR A 354 22.01 -4.24 -15.76
N ILE A 355 22.39 -4.90 -14.66
CA ILE A 355 22.18 -4.40 -13.29
C ILE A 355 22.90 -3.07 -13.11
N CYS A 356 24.21 -2.99 -13.43
CA CYS A 356 25.00 -1.78 -13.25
C CYS A 356 24.45 -0.61 -14.09
N ARG A 357 24.03 -0.85 -15.34
CA ARG A 357 23.39 0.17 -16.18
C ARG A 357 22.08 0.68 -15.58
N SER A 358 21.31 -0.13 -14.85
CA SER A 358 20.09 0.34 -14.18
C SER A 358 20.35 1.31 -13.01
N PHE A 359 21.58 1.36 -12.49
CA PHE A 359 22.01 2.35 -11.48
C PHE A 359 22.73 3.58 -12.08
N ILE A 360 22.91 3.65 -13.41
CA ILE A 360 23.50 4.80 -14.08
C ILE A 360 22.37 5.73 -14.55
N PRO A 361 22.27 6.97 -14.05
CA PRO A 361 21.22 7.89 -14.45
C PRO A 361 21.43 8.46 -15.86
N ASP A 362 20.34 8.94 -16.45
CA ASP A 362 20.36 9.75 -17.67
C ASP A 362 21.17 11.04 -17.44
N LYS A 363 22.01 11.39 -18.42
CA LYS A 363 22.82 12.61 -18.45
C LYS A 363 21.97 13.87 -18.63
N HIS A 364 20.76 13.75 -19.19
CA HIS A 364 19.90 14.87 -19.57
C HIS A 364 18.69 15.05 -18.63
N MET A 365 18.73 14.45 -17.44
CA MET A 365 17.69 14.60 -16.42
C MET A 365 17.69 16.02 -15.82
N VAL A 366 16.56 16.73 -15.94
CA VAL A 366 16.33 18.04 -15.30
C VAL A 366 16.05 17.85 -13.80
N PHE A 367 16.76 18.61 -12.97
CA PHE A 367 16.59 18.62 -11.51
C PHE A 367 15.59 19.71 -11.07
N CYS A 368 14.33 19.33 -10.83
CA CYS A 368 13.27 20.26 -10.40
C CYS A 368 12.39 19.71 -9.26
N PRO A 369 12.97 19.32 -8.09
CA PRO A 369 12.26 18.58 -7.04
C PRO A 369 11.03 19.30 -6.47
N GLU A 370 11.08 20.62 -6.25
CA GLU A 370 9.92 21.40 -5.75
C GLU A 370 8.73 21.38 -6.71
N GLN A 371 8.98 21.50 -8.03
CA GLN A 371 7.91 21.45 -9.05
C GLN A 371 7.32 20.04 -9.15
N LEU A 372 8.18 19.02 -9.15
CA LEU A 372 7.75 17.62 -9.16
C LEU A 372 6.93 17.28 -7.92
N LEU A 373 7.33 17.76 -6.73
CA LEU A 373 6.61 17.51 -5.49
C LEU A 373 5.22 18.18 -5.47
N ARG A 374 5.08 19.39 -6.03
CA ARG A 374 3.76 20.04 -6.22
C ARG A 374 2.85 19.24 -7.18
N VAL A 375 3.39 18.72 -8.28
CA VAL A 375 2.62 17.86 -9.22
C VAL A 375 2.27 16.51 -8.59
N ILE A 376 3.13 15.95 -7.72
CA ILE A 376 2.80 14.76 -6.94
C ILE A 376 1.66 15.05 -5.97
N LEU A 377 1.79 16.13 -5.17
CA LEU A 377 0.77 16.57 -4.20
C LEU A 377 -0.60 16.76 -4.86
N ALA A 378 -0.66 17.38 -6.04
CA ALA A 378 -1.87 17.55 -6.83
C ALA A 378 -2.63 16.24 -7.08
N HIS A 379 -1.94 15.09 -7.14
CA HIS A 379 -2.58 13.78 -7.37
C HIS A 379 -2.68 12.90 -6.12
N ILE A 380 -1.78 13.03 -5.15
CA ILE A 380 -1.82 12.22 -3.91
C ILE A 380 -2.57 12.90 -2.75
N HIS A 381 -2.86 14.20 -2.86
CA HIS A 381 -3.61 15.07 -1.94
C HIS A 381 -3.10 15.19 -0.50
N TYR A 382 -2.24 14.27 -0.03
CA TYR A 382 -1.72 14.22 1.33
C TYR A 382 -0.21 14.31 1.33
N MET A 383 0.34 15.22 2.13
CA MET A 383 1.77 15.43 2.25
C MET A 383 2.12 16.11 3.58
N PRO A 384 3.10 15.62 4.36
CA PRO A 384 3.56 16.29 5.58
C PRO A 384 4.07 17.72 5.31
N ASP A 385 3.70 18.66 6.17
CA ASP A 385 3.87 20.10 5.92
C ASP A 385 5.33 20.53 5.78
N HIS A 386 6.23 19.91 6.55
CA HIS A 386 7.67 20.21 6.53
C HIS A 386 8.36 19.82 5.23
N TRP A 387 7.72 19.06 4.33
CA TRP A 387 8.24 18.79 2.99
C TRP A 387 8.16 20.01 2.05
N GLN A 388 7.21 20.93 2.28
CA GLN A 388 7.05 22.12 1.43
C GLN A 388 8.25 23.07 1.55
N GLY A 389 8.92 23.39 0.43
CA GLY A 389 10.14 24.22 0.42
C GLY A 389 11.40 23.50 0.91
N ASN A 390 11.30 22.22 1.28
CA ASN A 390 12.41 21.34 1.64
C ASN A 390 12.48 20.11 0.72
N ALA A 391 11.84 20.15 -0.47
CA ALA A 391 11.71 19.00 -1.36
C ALA A 391 13.05 18.44 -1.83
N HIS A 392 14.12 19.24 -1.74
CA HIS A 392 15.49 18.90 -2.11
C HIS A 392 16.28 18.18 -0.99
N ARG A 393 15.72 17.97 0.21
CA ARG A 393 16.42 17.32 1.33
C ARG A 393 16.31 15.80 1.32
N TYR A 394 17.35 15.14 1.80
CA TYR A 394 17.34 13.68 2.05
C TYR A 394 16.27 13.26 3.08
N GLU A 395 15.99 14.10 4.07
CA GLU A 395 14.91 13.91 5.07
C GLU A 395 13.55 13.67 4.37
N THR A 396 13.21 14.55 3.42
CA THR A 396 12.00 14.47 2.61
C THR A 396 12.03 13.27 1.67
N ARG A 397 13.17 13.01 1.00
CA ARG A 397 13.36 11.84 0.14
C ARG A 397 13.09 10.53 0.87
N ASP A 398 13.63 10.38 2.08
CA ASP A 398 13.58 9.13 2.83
C ASP A 398 12.19 8.85 3.37
N GLN A 399 11.49 9.86 3.87
CA GLN A 399 10.08 9.75 4.26
C GLN A 399 9.17 9.50 3.03
N PHE A 400 9.42 10.15 1.89
CA PHE A 400 8.72 9.83 0.63
C PHE A 400 8.98 8.38 0.18
N SER A 401 10.19 7.85 0.41
CA SER A 401 10.55 6.46 0.11
C SER A 401 9.78 5.43 0.97
N GLN A 402 9.19 5.82 2.09
CA GLN A 402 8.27 4.97 2.87
C GLN A 402 6.88 4.85 2.21
N LEU A 403 6.48 5.85 1.41
CA LEU A 403 5.24 5.83 0.61
C LEU A 403 5.46 5.19 -0.76
N PHE A 404 6.65 5.38 -1.35
CA PHE A 404 6.99 4.98 -2.72
C PHE A 404 8.30 4.18 -2.78
N GLN A 405 8.27 2.96 -2.22
CA GLN A 405 9.44 2.09 -2.03
C GLN A 405 9.89 1.36 -3.30
N TYR A 406 11.07 0.73 -3.27
CA TYR A 406 11.54 -0.14 -4.35
C TYR A 406 10.76 -1.45 -4.41
N LYS A 407 10.54 -1.98 -5.63
CA LYS A 407 9.91 -3.30 -5.83
C LYS A 407 10.74 -4.43 -5.20
N ALA A 408 12.07 -4.35 -5.27
CA ALA A 408 12.96 -5.27 -4.56
C ALA A 408 12.75 -5.26 -3.03
N VAL A 409 12.55 -4.08 -2.44
CA VAL A 409 12.28 -3.92 -1.00
C VAL A 409 10.92 -4.47 -0.63
N PHE A 410 9.88 -4.22 -1.44
CA PHE A 410 8.56 -4.85 -1.26
C PHE A 410 8.61 -6.40 -1.26
N ILE A 411 9.39 -7.00 -2.16
CA ILE A 411 9.56 -8.47 -2.21
C ILE A 411 10.30 -8.97 -0.96
N LEU A 412 11.34 -8.26 -0.50
CA LEU A 412 12.08 -8.61 0.71
C LEU A 412 11.20 -8.49 1.98
N GLU A 413 10.34 -7.46 2.07
CA GLU A 413 9.40 -7.28 3.17
C GLU A 413 8.36 -8.39 3.22
N GLU A 414 7.74 -8.76 2.09
CA GLU A 414 6.78 -9.89 2.05
C GLU A 414 7.46 -11.25 2.31
N LEU A 415 8.75 -11.40 1.99
CA LEU A 415 9.54 -12.59 2.33
C LEU A 415 9.89 -12.67 3.83
N LEU A 416 10.20 -11.54 4.47
CA LEU A 416 10.44 -11.45 5.92
C LEU A 416 9.14 -11.45 6.75
N SER A 417 8.01 -11.12 6.10
CA SER A 417 6.65 -11.07 6.68
C SER A 417 6.30 -12.23 7.61
N PRO A 418 6.56 -13.52 7.30
CA PRO A 418 6.17 -14.63 8.16
C PRO A 418 6.94 -14.66 9.49
N VAL A 419 8.18 -14.17 9.49
CA VAL A 419 9.07 -14.14 10.67
C VAL A 419 8.80 -12.90 11.52
N VAL A 420 8.61 -11.74 10.88
CA VAL A 420 8.47 -10.44 11.58
C VAL A 420 7.04 -10.24 12.12
N THR A 421 6.01 -10.71 11.41
CA THR A 421 4.60 -10.56 11.83
C THR A 421 4.31 -11.08 13.25
N PRO A 422 4.63 -12.32 13.64
CA PRO A 422 4.35 -12.80 15.00
C PRO A 422 5.07 -11.98 16.08
N ILE A 423 6.28 -11.47 15.81
CA ILE A 423 7.02 -10.60 16.72
C ILE A 423 6.27 -9.28 16.94
N ILE A 424 5.81 -8.63 15.87
CA ILE A 424 5.02 -7.39 15.94
C ILE A 424 3.71 -7.62 16.70
N LEU A 425 3.00 -8.73 16.45
CA LEU A 425 1.74 -9.04 17.14
C LEU A 425 1.96 -9.25 18.65
N ILE A 426 2.89 -10.13 19.03
CA ILE A 426 3.11 -10.54 20.43
C ILE A 426 3.67 -9.40 21.27
N PHE A 427 4.66 -8.65 20.77
CA PHE A 427 5.40 -7.68 21.57
C PHE A 427 4.96 -6.23 21.38
N CYS A 428 4.46 -5.85 20.20
CA CYS A 428 4.11 -4.46 19.88
C CYS A 428 2.60 -4.22 19.93
N LEU A 429 1.81 -4.98 19.15
CA LEU A 429 0.35 -4.77 19.06
C LEU A 429 -0.35 -5.08 20.39
N ARG A 430 0.04 -6.17 21.06
CA ARG A 430 -0.53 -6.57 22.36
C ARG A 430 -0.50 -5.45 23.41
N ARG A 431 0.53 -4.60 23.41
CA ARG A 431 0.68 -3.49 24.37
C ARG A 431 -0.30 -2.34 24.12
N LYS A 432 -0.83 -2.21 22.90
CA LYS A 432 -1.80 -1.17 22.50
C LYS A 432 -3.26 -1.63 22.61
N SER A 433 -3.56 -2.79 23.20
CA SER A 433 -4.94 -3.29 23.26
C SER A 433 -5.91 -2.29 23.90
N LEU A 434 -5.51 -1.61 24.98
CA LEU A 434 -6.34 -0.60 25.64
C LEU A 434 -6.61 0.62 24.76
N GLU A 435 -5.59 1.15 24.07
CA GLU A 435 -5.74 2.25 23.10
C GLU A 435 -6.73 1.87 21.98
N ILE A 436 -6.68 0.61 21.52
CA ILE A 436 -7.55 0.08 20.47
C ILE A 436 -8.99 -0.10 20.97
N ILE A 437 -9.22 -0.59 22.19
CA ILE A 437 -10.56 -0.67 22.79
C ILE A 437 -11.15 0.73 23.02
N ASP A 438 -10.37 1.67 23.56
CA ASP A 438 -10.82 3.06 23.74
C ASP A 438 -11.10 3.73 22.39
N PHE A 439 -10.34 3.43 21.32
CA PHE A 439 -10.64 3.87 19.96
C PHE A 439 -11.96 3.31 19.41
N PHE A 440 -12.19 1.99 19.48
CA PHE A 440 -13.43 1.39 18.98
C PHE A 440 -14.68 1.81 19.78
N ARG A 441 -14.55 2.16 21.07
CA ARG A 441 -15.66 2.77 21.80
C ARG A 441 -15.89 4.22 21.39
N ASN A 442 -14.83 5.01 21.27
CA ASN A 442 -14.94 6.47 21.09
C ASN A 442 -15.20 6.89 19.63
N PHE A 443 -14.86 6.05 18.64
CA PHE A 443 -14.94 6.37 17.21
C PHE A 443 -15.79 5.39 16.39
N THR A 444 -16.81 4.78 17.02
CA THR A 444 -17.86 4.03 16.32
C THR A 444 -19.18 4.79 16.42
N VAL A 445 -19.82 5.05 15.27
CA VAL A 445 -21.13 5.70 15.16
C VAL A 445 -22.11 4.75 14.46
N GLU A 446 -23.28 4.58 15.08
CA GLU A 446 -24.36 3.73 14.58
C GLU A 446 -25.23 4.52 13.58
N VAL A 447 -25.21 4.11 12.31
CA VAL A 447 -25.90 4.78 11.20
C VAL A 447 -27.17 4.02 10.83
N VAL A 448 -28.31 4.72 10.84
CA VAL A 448 -29.63 4.13 10.56
C VAL A 448 -29.65 3.44 9.19
N GLY A 449 -29.91 2.13 9.20
CA GLY A 449 -29.96 1.28 8.02
C GLY A 449 -28.62 0.69 7.56
N VAL A 450 -27.48 1.20 8.04
CA VAL A 450 -26.12 0.74 7.71
C VAL A 450 -25.45 -0.01 8.87
N GLY A 451 -25.79 0.31 10.12
CA GLY A 451 -25.15 -0.24 11.31
C GLY A 451 -23.93 0.56 11.76
N ASP A 452 -23.00 -0.11 12.46
CA ASP A 452 -21.83 0.55 13.03
C ASP A 452 -20.78 0.92 11.98
N THR A 453 -20.31 2.16 12.03
CA THR A 453 -19.36 2.77 11.10
C THR A 453 -18.27 3.54 11.84
N CYS A 454 -17.11 3.72 11.20
CA CYS A 454 -16.04 4.55 11.74
C CYS A 454 -16.46 6.02 11.75
N SER A 455 -16.35 6.70 12.90
CA SER A 455 -16.82 8.07 13.12
C SER A 455 -16.23 9.08 12.11
N PHE A 456 -14.93 8.98 11.84
CA PHE A 456 -14.23 9.77 10.81
C PHE A 456 -14.82 9.61 9.40
N ALA A 457 -15.44 8.47 9.10
CA ALA A 457 -16.08 8.21 7.81
C ALA A 457 -17.47 8.84 7.67
N GLN A 458 -17.99 9.54 8.68
CA GLN A 458 -19.08 10.50 8.49
C GLN A 458 -18.60 11.80 7.84
N MET A 459 -17.28 12.04 7.79
CA MET A 459 -16.67 13.25 7.23
C MET A 459 -17.17 14.55 7.90
N ASP A 460 -17.53 14.44 9.18
CA ASP A 460 -18.03 15.53 10.01
C ASP A 460 -16.88 16.42 10.50
N ILE A 461 -16.84 17.64 9.95
CA ILE A 461 -15.86 18.69 10.24
C ILE A 461 -16.00 19.23 11.69
N ARG A 462 -17.20 19.26 12.27
CA ARG A 462 -17.39 19.75 13.64
C ARG A 462 -16.81 18.79 14.67
N GLN A 463 -16.96 17.48 14.44
CA GLN A 463 -16.50 16.45 15.37
C GLN A 463 -15.06 15.96 15.13
N HIS A 464 -14.56 16.03 13.88
CA HIS A 464 -13.26 15.47 13.50
C HIS A 464 -12.45 16.39 12.56
N GLY A 465 -12.88 17.62 12.32
CA GLY A 465 -12.12 18.58 11.52
C GLY A 465 -10.93 19.14 12.29
N HIS A 466 -9.82 19.39 11.58
CA HIS A 466 -8.57 19.87 12.13
C HIS A 466 -8.54 21.42 12.10
N PRO A 467 -8.32 22.13 13.23
CA PRO A 467 -8.42 23.59 13.29
C PRO A 467 -7.64 24.32 12.20
N ALA A 468 -6.36 23.95 12.03
CA ALA A 468 -5.46 24.57 11.06
C ALA A 468 -5.73 24.24 9.58
N TRP A 469 -6.74 23.43 9.25
CA TRP A 469 -7.15 23.13 7.86
C TRP A 469 -8.45 23.83 7.45
N MET A 470 -9.03 24.64 8.34
CA MET A 470 -10.24 25.41 8.09
C MET A 470 -9.95 26.91 8.02
N SER A 471 -10.68 27.62 7.16
CA SER A 471 -10.67 29.07 7.09
C SER A 471 -11.51 29.72 8.19
N GLU A 472 -12.76 29.28 8.37
CA GLU A 472 -13.78 29.93 9.22
C GLU A 472 -14.64 28.94 10.04
N GLY A 473 -14.34 27.64 9.98
CA GLY A 473 -15.07 26.61 10.72
C GLY A 473 -14.68 26.55 12.20
N LYS A 474 -15.68 26.49 13.09
CA LYS A 474 -15.47 26.08 14.48
C LYS A 474 -15.58 24.56 14.57
N THR A 475 -14.44 23.89 14.74
CA THR A 475 -14.41 22.49 15.17
C THR A 475 -14.57 22.43 16.70
N GLU A 476 -15.33 21.45 17.15
CA GLU A 476 -15.50 21.08 18.57
C GLU A 476 -14.59 19.89 18.93
N ALA A 477 -13.80 19.40 17.97
CA ALA A 477 -12.86 18.30 18.14
C ALA A 477 -11.72 18.66 19.10
N SER A 478 -11.48 17.83 20.11
CA SER A 478 -10.21 17.84 20.83
C SER A 478 -9.08 17.27 19.95
N ILE A 479 -7.82 17.48 20.36
CA ILE A 479 -6.62 16.91 19.71
C ILE A 479 -6.73 15.37 19.57
N TYR A 480 -7.42 14.69 20.51
CA TYR A 480 -7.67 13.26 20.39
C TYR A 480 -8.67 12.92 19.27
N GLN A 481 -9.67 13.78 19.02
CA GLN A 481 -10.80 13.54 18.11
C GLN A 481 -10.61 14.05 16.68
N GLN A 482 -9.84 15.12 16.45
CA GLN A 482 -9.54 15.62 15.11
C GLN A 482 -8.91 14.53 14.22
N ALA A 483 -9.06 14.58 12.90
CA ALA A 483 -8.23 13.78 12.00
C ALA A 483 -6.88 14.48 11.75
N GLU A 484 -5.78 13.72 11.67
CA GLU A 484 -4.47 14.30 11.33
C GLU A 484 -4.34 14.52 9.81
N ASP A 485 -3.44 15.40 9.36
CA ASP A 485 -3.13 15.67 7.95
C ASP A 485 -4.34 16.16 7.11
N GLY A 486 -5.23 17.00 7.67
CA GLY A 486 -6.39 17.59 6.95
C GLY A 486 -7.39 16.55 6.43
N LYS A 487 -7.42 15.37 7.06
CA LYS A 487 -7.97 14.17 6.44
C LYS A 487 -9.49 14.12 6.38
N THR A 488 -10.20 14.81 7.26
CA THR A 488 -11.66 14.95 7.22
C THR A 488 -12.07 15.82 6.03
N GLU A 489 -11.42 16.96 5.88
CA GLU A 489 -11.66 18.02 4.90
C GLU A 489 -11.37 17.55 3.47
N LEU A 490 -10.19 16.95 3.26
CA LEU A 490 -9.77 16.39 1.98
C LEU A 490 -10.64 15.19 1.56
N SER A 491 -11.05 14.33 2.51
CA SER A 491 -11.94 13.21 2.20
C SER A 491 -13.32 13.68 1.79
N LEU A 492 -13.85 14.69 2.49
CA LEU A 492 -15.14 15.28 2.18
C LEU A 492 -15.16 15.87 0.76
N MET A 493 -14.17 16.70 0.44
CA MET A 493 -14.12 17.36 -0.87
C MET A 493 -13.96 16.33 -1.99
N HIS A 494 -13.13 15.31 -1.81
CA HIS A 494 -13.01 14.18 -2.74
C HIS A 494 -14.35 13.46 -2.95
N PHE A 495 -15.08 13.16 -1.86
CA PHE A 495 -16.35 12.44 -1.94
C PHE A 495 -17.45 13.26 -2.63
N ALA A 496 -17.56 14.56 -2.32
CA ALA A 496 -18.54 15.48 -2.89
C ALA A 496 -18.29 15.78 -4.39
N ILE A 497 -17.02 15.84 -4.81
CA ILE A 497 -16.65 16.01 -6.22
C ILE A 497 -16.89 14.70 -7.01
N THR A 498 -16.61 13.54 -6.39
CA THR A 498 -16.76 12.23 -7.03
C THR A 498 -18.23 11.80 -7.17
N ASN A 499 -19.09 12.21 -6.24
CA ASN A 499 -20.50 11.80 -6.18
C ASN A 499 -21.43 13.03 -6.19
N PRO A 500 -21.56 13.76 -7.32
CA PRO A 500 -22.24 15.06 -7.36
C PRO A 500 -23.76 15.02 -7.16
N GLN A 501 -24.38 13.83 -7.11
CA GLN A 501 -25.80 13.65 -6.76
C GLN A 501 -26.03 13.57 -5.24
N TRP A 502 -24.99 13.26 -4.47
CA TRP A 502 -25.05 13.16 -3.02
C TRP A 502 -25.36 14.53 -2.39
N GLN A 503 -26.29 14.55 -1.43
CA GLN A 503 -26.65 15.76 -0.69
C GLN A 503 -25.91 15.81 0.66
N PRO A 504 -24.88 16.67 0.81
CA PRO A 504 -24.18 16.84 2.07
C PRO A 504 -25.08 17.43 3.18
N PRO A 505 -24.80 17.13 4.47
CA PRO A 505 -25.42 17.81 5.61
C PRO A 505 -25.18 19.33 5.58
N ARG A 506 -26.12 20.13 6.10
CA ARG A 506 -26.12 21.60 5.96
C ARG A 506 -24.78 22.30 6.29
N GLU A 507 -24.12 21.85 7.36
CA GLU A 507 -22.87 22.40 7.87
C GLU A 507 -21.70 22.06 6.92
N THR A 508 -21.67 20.81 6.48
CA THR A 508 -20.81 20.27 5.42
C THR A 508 -20.97 21.04 4.11
N THR A 509 -22.21 21.33 3.71
CA THR A 509 -22.53 22.12 2.50
C THR A 509 -21.96 23.53 2.57
N HIS A 510 -22.06 24.19 3.72
CA HIS A 510 -21.52 25.56 3.93
C HIS A 510 -20.00 25.59 3.76
N PHE A 511 -19.27 24.64 4.35
CA PHE A 511 -17.82 24.52 4.16
C PHE A 511 -17.45 24.31 2.68
N ILE A 512 -18.13 23.38 2.01
CA ILE A 512 -17.88 23.10 0.57
C ILE A 512 -18.16 24.34 -0.28
N SER A 513 -19.28 25.05 -0.05
CA SER A 513 -19.62 26.23 -0.85
C SER A 513 -18.65 27.38 -0.62
N GLN A 514 -18.26 27.66 0.62
CA GLN A 514 -17.24 28.69 0.93
C GLN A 514 -15.88 28.36 0.30
N LEU A 515 -15.44 27.10 0.38
CA LEU A 515 -14.17 26.66 -0.17
C LEU A 515 -14.17 26.68 -1.71
N LYS A 516 -15.29 26.29 -2.34
CA LYS A 516 -15.47 26.45 -3.80
C LYS A 516 -15.47 27.91 -4.21
N GLU A 517 -16.20 28.79 -3.51
CA GLU A 517 -16.24 30.22 -3.84
C GLU A 517 -14.86 30.88 -3.75
N ARG A 518 -14.08 30.62 -2.69
CA ARG A 518 -12.71 31.15 -2.54
C ARG A 518 -11.80 30.71 -3.69
N VAL A 519 -11.78 29.41 -4.00
CA VAL A 519 -10.98 28.87 -5.10
C VAL A 519 -11.35 29.50 -6.44
N HIS A 520 -12.65 29.70 -6.72
CA HIS A 520 -13.09 30.38 -7.94
C HIS A 520 -12.72 31.87 -7.95
N ARG A 521 -12.85 32.57 -6.82
CA ARG A 521 -12.52 34.01 -6.68
C ARG A 521 -11.04 34.28 -6.88
N GLU A 522 -10.16 33.44 -6.33
CA GLU A 522 -8.71 33.56 -6.50
C GLU A 522 -8.25 33.08 -7.89
N ALA A 523 -8.83 32.00 -8.44
CA ALA A 523 -8.52 31.54 -9.80
C ALA A 523 -8.96 32.53 -10.90
N THR A 524 -10.01 33.33 -10.64
CA THR A 524 -10.46 34.41 -11.54
C THR A 524 -9.73 35.74 -11.31
N GLY A 525 -8.82 35.83 -10.33
CA GLY A 525 -7.96 36.98 -10.14
C GLY A 525 -8.66 38.26 -9.66
N ALA A 526 -9.84 38.14 -9.04
CA ALA A 526 -10.52 39.30 -8.46
C ALA A 526 -9.69 39.91 -7.31
N PRO A 527 -9.34 41.21 -7.35
CA PRO A 527 -8.52 41.82 -6.32
C PRO A 527 -9.27 41.88 -4.98
N SER A 528 -8.63 41.42 -3.91
CA SER A 528 -9.11 41.58 -2.55
C SER A 528 -8.66 42.94 -2.01
N ASP A 529 -9.58 43.90 -1.90
CA ASP A 529 -9.34 45.20 -1.26
C ASP A 529 -9.20 45.04 0.27
N THR A 530 -8.06 44.51 0.73
CA THR A 530 -7.63 44.59 2.14
C THR A 530 -6.12 44.35 2.29
N HIS A 531 -5.40 45.38 2.75
CA HIS A 531 -4.00 45.39 3.20
C HIS A 531 -2.90 44.88 2.25
N PRO A 532 -2.19 45.78 1.53
CA PRO A 532 -0.97 45.43 0.81
C PRO A 532 0.27 45.44 1.73
N MET A 533 0.93 44.30 1.92
CA MET A 533 2.32 44.30 2.43
C MET A 533 3.14 43.09 1.95
N SER A 534 4.30 43.38 1.34
CA SER A 534 5.39 42.45 1.00
C SER A 534 5.01 41.11 0.33
N LEU A 535 4.58 41.17 -0.94
CA LEU A 535 4.74 40.02 -1.86
C LEU A 535 6.16 40.03 -2.42
N SER A 536 6.99 39.05 -2.04
CA SER A 536 8.27 38.80 -2.71
C SER A 536 8.03 38.10 -4.04
N GLU A 537 8.50 38.67 -5.14
CA GLU A 537 8.41 38.06 -6.46
C GLU A 537 9.36 36.85 -6.57
N SER A 538 8.84 35.61 -6.56
CA SER A 538 9.44 34.45 -7.27
C SER A 538 8.68 33.12 -7.07
N GLU A 539 7.38 33.02 -7.35
CA GLU A 539 6.73 31.71 -7.54
C GLU A 539 5.85 31.64 -8.80
N PRO A 540 5.88 30.53 -9.57
CA PRO A 540 5.24 30.44 -10.88
C PRO A 540 3.72 30.21 -10.78
N ARG A 541 2.95 31.31 -10.85
CA ARG A 541 1.48 31.29 -11.04
C ARG A 541 1.03 30.47 -12.28
N SER A 542 1.94 30.15 -13.19
CA SER A 542 1.66 29.35 -14.40
C SER A 542 1.26 27.91 -14.12
N LEU A 543 1.59 27.28 -12.99
CA LEU A 543 1.24 25.87 -12.77
C LEU A 543 -0.26 25.62 -12.53
N ILE A 544 -0.96 26.54 -11.84
CA ILE A 544 -2.42 26.44 -11.67
C ILE A 544 -3.12 26.76 -13.00
N ALA A 545 -2.64 27.77 -13.73
CA ALA A 545 -3.12 28.07 -15.08
C ALA A 545 -2.93 26.88 -16.04
N ASN A 546 -1.76 26.22 -16.03
CA ASN A 546 -1.45 25.06 -16.86
C ASN A 546 -2.21 23.78 -16.45
N LEU A 547 -2.78 23.71 -15.24
CA LEU A 547 -3.69 22.64 -14.82
C LEU A 547 -5.14 22.92 -15.24
N LEU A 548 -5.53 24.20 -15.32
CA LEU A 548 -6.82 24.64 -15.87
C LEU A 548 -6.86 24.52 -17.40
N THR A 549 -5.76 24.85 -18.10
CA THR A 549 -5.58 24.53 -19.53
C THR A 549 -5.07 23.10 -19.70
N GLY A 550 -5.97 22.12 -19.54
CA GLY A 550 -5.67 20.72 -19.80
C GLY A 550 -5.12 20.46 -21.22
N PRO A 551 -4.44 19.33 -21.45
CA PRO A 551 -3.81 19.04 -22.74
C PRO A 551 -4.85 18.98 -23.86
N SER A 552 -4.61 19.72 -24.94
CA SER A 552 -5.50 19.84 -26.11
C SER A 552 -5.45 18.60 -27.05
N THR A 553 -5.52 17.40 -26.48
CA THR A 553 -5.47 16.12 -27.20
C THR A 553 -6.81 15.71 -27.83
N LEU A 554 -7.43 16.64 -28.56
CA LEU A 554 -8.56 16.35 -29.46
C LEU A 554 -8.62 17.28 -30.70
N ALA A 555 -7.48 17.89 -31.07
CA ALA A 555 -7.32 18.47 -32.41
C ALA A 555 -7.34 17.35 -33.47
N SER A 556 -8.01 17.60 -34.59
CA SER A 556 -8.37 16.58 -35.58
C SER A 556 -7.17 15.89 -36.25
N VAL A 557 -7.32 14.59 -36.52
CA VAL A 557 -6.43 13.85 -37.43
C VAL A 557 -6.71 14.33 -38.86
N HIS A 558 -5.98 15.34 -39.31
CA HIS A 558 -5.79 15.58 -40.74
C HIS A 558 -4.61 14.74 -41.24
N PHE A 559 -4.94 13.72 -42.03
CA PHE A 559 -4.00 13.20 -43.02
C PHE A 559 -3.79 14.28 -44.08
N ASP A 560 -2.56 14.70 -44.30
CA ASP A 560 -2.13 15.19 -45.61
C ASP A 560 -0.66 14.82 -45.86
N ARG A 561 -0.23 14.91 -47.12
CA ARG A 561 0.90 14.14 -47.66
C ARG A 561 2.11 14.99 -48.00
N ASP A 562 3.28 14.63 -47.47
CA ASP A 562 4.58 15.24 -47.80
C ASP A 562 4.83 15.27 -49.32
N ILE A 563 4.87 16.48 -49.89
CA ILE A 563 5.56 16.79 -51.15
C ILE A 563 6.29 18.13 -50.97
N SER A 564 7.52 18.19 -51.45
CA SER A 564 8.44 19.32 -51.32
C SER A 564 8.04 20.55 -52.17
N LEU A 565 8.38 21.75 -51.67
CA LEU A 565 9.37 22.65 -52.29
C LEU A 565 9.67 23.88 -51.41
N ALA A 566 10.54 24.78 -51.87
CA ALA A 566 11.23 25.76 -51.04
C ALA A 566 11.03 27.23 -51.46
N ASN A 567 11.48 28.12 -50.56
CA ASN A 567 11.82 29.54 -50.74
C ASN A 567 10.70 30.60 -50.75
N HIS A 568 11.13 31.79 -50.30
CA HIS A 568 10.50 33.12 -50.35
C HIS A 568 9.29 33.39 -49.44
N ALA A 569 9.02 34.64 -49.01
CA ALA A 569 9.87 35.73 -48.50
C ALA A 569 9.00 36.95 -48.11
N ALA A 570 9.50 37.77 -47.18
CA ALA A 570 9.14 39.17 -46.91
C ALA A 570 7.74 39.52 -46.32
N ALA A 571 7.82 40.50 -45.39
CA ALA A 571 6.87 41.57 -44.98
C ALA A 571 5.33 41.40 -45.11
N GLY A 572 4.53 41.91 -44.16
CA GLY A 572 4.86 42.63 -42.92
C GLY A 572 3.73 43.55 -42.43
N ILE A 573 4.02 44.38 -41.42
CA ILE A 573 3.22 45.55 -40.96
C ILE A 573 1.85 45.22 -40.32
N ASN A 574 1.88 45.08 -39.00
CA ASN A 574 1.20 45.97 -38.03
C ASN A 574 -0.17 46.59 -38.41
N ASP A 575 -1.23 46.18 -37.72
CA ASP A 575 -2.15 47.13 -37.06
C ASP A 575 -2.74 46.51 -35.77
N GLY A 576 -3.39 47.30 -34.92
CA GLY A 576 -3.85 46.84 -33.60
C GLY A 576 -5.20 47.40 -33.14
N GLY A 577 -5.71 46.86 -32.02
CA GLY A 577 -6.81 47.45 -31.26
C GLY A 577 -7.98 46.52 -30.92
N SER A 578 -8.31 46.49 -29.63
CA SER A 578 -9.70 46.44 -29.11
C SER A 578 -10.62 45.25 -29.47
N ALA A 579 -10.50 44.15 -28.71
CA ALA A 579 -11.56 43.13 -28.61
C ALA A 579 -11.71 42.50 -27.21
N LEU A 580 -11.59 43.29 -26.13
CA LEU A 580 -11.91 42.85 -24.76
C LEU A 580 -13.33 43.28 -24.34
N ARG A 581 -14.28 42.34 -24.34
CA ARG A 581 -15.45 42.33 -23.43
C ARG A 581 -16.28 41.05 -23.56
N SER A 582 -17.03 40.74 -22.50
CA SER A 582 -18.12 39.74 -22.47
C SER A 582 -17.72 38.26 -22.68
N LEU A 583 -17.35 37.59 -21.59
CA LEU A 583 -18.03 36.35 -21.19
C LEU A 583 -18.14 36.30 -19.66
N SER A 584 -19.37 36.24 -19.16
CA SER A 584 -19.69 36.03 -17.74
C SER A 584 -20.76 34.93 -17.66
N PRO A 585 -20.54 33.83 -16.91
CA PRO A 585 -21.51 32.73 -16.85
C PRO A 585 -22.71 33.11 -15.98
N ILE A 586 -23.92 32.84 -16.48
CA ILE A 586 -25.16 32.86 -15.69
C ILE A 586 -25.63 31.40 -15.53
N SER A 587 -25.93 31.01 -14.30
CA SER A 587 -26.38 29.65 -13.97
C SER A 587 -27.88 29.44 -14.23
N SER A 588 -28.22 28.22 -14.64
CA SER A 588 -29.50 27.51 -14.40
C SER A 588 -30.85 28.17 -14.75
N SER A 589 -31.58 27.58 -15.70
CA SER A 589 -32.97 27.08 -15.47
C SER A 589 -33.51 26.24 -16.65
N LEU A 590 -34.72 25.67 -16.52
CA LEU A 590 -35.33 24.67 -17.41
C LEU A 590 -36.04 25.25 -18.65
N HIS A 591 -36.50 24.35 -19.53
CA HIS A 591 -37.31 24.54 -20.76
C HIS A 591 -36.51 25.10 -21.96
N LEU A 592 -36.71 24.63 -23.21
CA LEU A 592 -37.99 24.42 -23.88
C LEU A 592 -38.06 23.18 -24.80
N ARG A 593 -39.28 22.83 -25.22
CA ARG A 593 -39.65 21.71 -26.10
C ARG A 593 -40.07 22.21 -27.50
N GLY A 594 -39.35 21.78 -28.55
CA GLY A 594 -39.89 21.59 -29.90
C GLY A 594 -39.81 22.76 -30.92
N SER A 595 -39.99 22.40 -32.19
CA SER A 595 -39.98 23.24 -33.41
C SER A 595 -38.62 23.87 -33.75
N LEU A 596 -38.03 23.65 -34.93
CA LEU A 596 -38.57 24.06 -36.24
C LEU A 596 -38.30 23.06 -37.38
N SER A 597 -38.82 23.35 -38.57
CA SER A 597 -38.88 22.42 -39.72
C SER A 597 -38.60 23.10 -41.06
N ALA A 598 -38.20 22.28 -42.04
CA ALA A 598 -38.32 22.45 -43.50
C ALA A 598 -37.62 23.63 -44.23
N ALA A 599 -36.49 23.32 -44.86
CA ALA A 599 -36.19 23.62 -46.28
C ALA A 599 -35.18 22.54 -46.77
N HIS A 600 -35.30 21.75 -47.86
CA HIS A 600 -35.68 21.99 -49.27
C HIS A 600 -34.71 22.98 -49.99
N ARG A 601 -34.12 22.66 -51.16
CA ARG A 601 -34.26 21.48 -52.06
C ARG A 601 -33.16 21.47 -53.18
N VAL A 602 -33.08 20.35 -53.94
CA VAL A 602 -32.69 20.27 -55.39
C VAL A 602 -31.21 20.48 -55.79
N ALA A 603 -30.62 19.84 -56.81
CA ALA A 603 -30.79 18.51 -57.47
C ALA A 603 -29.64 18.22 -58.50
N GLY A 604 -29.57 16.99 -59.03
CA GLY A 604 -28.80 16.60 -60.25
C GLY A 604 -27.65 15.61 -59.98
N HIS A 605 -27.76 14.31 -60.29
CA HIS A 605 -27.59 13.62 -61.61
C HIS A 605 -26.10 13.40 -62.00
N THR A 606 -25.63 12.23 -62.46
CA THR A 606 -26.33 10.99 -62.93
C THR A 606 -25.46 9.72 -62.88
N SER A 607 -26.10 8.53 -62.75
CA SER A 607 -25.80 7.19 -63.34
C SER A 607 -24.34 6.77 -63.64
N ARG A 608 -23.87 5.55 -63.33
CA ARG A 608 -24.49 4.18 -63.33
C ARG A 608 -23.52 3.19 -62.57
N THR A 609 -23.68 1.86 -62.41
CA THR A 609 -24.57 0.77 -62.92
C THR A 609 -24.83 -0.31 -61.84
N MET A 610 -25.97 -1.02 -61.96
CA MET A 610 -26.23 -2.48 -61.90
C MET A 610 -25.28 -3.46 -61.16
N ALA A 611 -25.73 -4.56 -60.52
CA ALA A 611 -27.03 -5.09 -60.01
C ALA A 611 -26.74 -6.47 -59.31
N GLY A 612 -27.54 -7.09 -58.42
CA GLY A 612 -28.83 -6.78 -57.75
C GLY A 612 -28.97 -7.65 -56.46
N SER A 613 -29.82 -7.30 -55.47
CA SER A 613 -31.24 -7.71 -55.29
C SER A 613 -31.44 -9.21 -54.91
N GLY A 614 -32.11 -9.64 -53.82
CA GLY A 614 -32.80 -8.99 -52.67
C GLY A 614 -32.81 -9.98 -51.46
N THR A 615 -33.56 -9.88 -50.34
CA THR A 615 -34.75 -9.09 -49.94
C THR A 615 -34.89 -8.95 -48.40
N ASP A 616 -35.58 -7.90 -47.95
CA ASP A 616 -36.46 -7.79 -46.75
C ASP A 616 -36.00 -8.05 -45.29
N ALA A 617 -35.78 -6.91 -44.60
CA ALA A 617 -36.60 -6.42 -43.46
C ALA A 617 -36.31 -6.77 -41.97
N ARG A 618 -36.26 -5.67 -41.18
CA ARG A 618 -36.48 -5.47 -39.72
C ARG A 618 -35.26 -5.36 -38.76
N THR A 619 -35.59 -4.73 -37.63
CA THR A 619 -34.88 -4.59 -36.32
C THR A 619 -33.68 -3.65 -36.17
N VAL A 620 -33.95 -2.54 -35.47
CA VAL A 620 -33.17 -1.95 -34.35
C VAL A 620 -31.79 -1.35 -34.66
N SER A 621 -31.75 -0.02 -34.68
CA SER A 621 -30.56 0.73 -34.24
C SER A 621 -30.58 0.84 -32.71
N SER A 622 -29.56 0.30 -32.04
CA SER A 622 -29.33 0.46 -30.60
C SER A 622 -27.84 0.21 -30.30
N GLY A 623 -27.01 1.22 -30.58
CA GLY A 623 -25.56 1.15 -30.38
C GLY A 623 -24.85 2.48 -30.12
N SER A 624 -25.58 3.60 -30.02
CA SER A 624 -24.98 4.95 -29.86
C SER A 624 -24.80 5.36 -28.40
N SER A 625 -25.77 5.05 -27.53
CA SER A 625 -25.85 5.57 -26.16
C SER A 625 -24.71 5.11 -25.24
N ALA A 626 -24.21 3.87 -25.41
CA ALA A 626 -23.15 3.33 -24.57
C ALA A 626 -21.82 4.11 -24.73
N TRP A 627 -21.43 4.42 -25.98
CA TRP A 627 -20.21 5.18 -26.27
C TRP A 627 -20.30 6.63 -25.78
N GLU A 628 -21.47 7.25 -25.92
CA GLU A 628 -21.73 8.63 -25.50
C GLU A 628 -21.76 8.77 -23.96
N GLY A 629 -22.36 7.78 -23.27
CA GLY A 629 -22.30 7.64 -21.81
C GLY A 629 -20.87 7.38 -21.29
N GLN A 630 -20.08 6.56 -21.99
CA GLN A 630 -18.71 6.28 -21.57
C GLN A 630 -17.78 7.48 -21.79
N LEU A 631 -17.92 8.22 -22.90
CA LEU A 631 -17.16 9.46 -23.15
C LEU A 631 -17.49 10.53 -22.09
N THR A 632 -18.77 10.75 -21.79
CA THR A 632 -19.16 11.70 -20.74
C THR A 632 -18.69 11.26 -19.36
N SER A 633 -18.77 9.98 -19.00
CA SER A 633 -18.27 9.48 -17.71
C SER A 633 -16.74 9.57 -17.56
N LEU A 634 -15.97 9.37 -18.65
CA LEU A 634 -14.52 9.60 -18.66
C LEU A 634 -14.17 11.08 -18.48
N VAL A 635 -14.83 11.98 -19.22
CA VAL A 635 -14.63 13.44 -19.08
C VAL A 635 -14.99 13.92 -17.67
N LEU A 636 -16.09 13.42 -17.08
CA LEU A 636 -16.46 13.71 -15.69
C LEU A 636 -15.42 13.19 -14.69
N SER A 637 -14.84 12.01 -14.91
CA SER A 637 -13.78 11.44 -14.06
C SER A 637 -12.46 12.21 -14.15
N GLU A 638 -12.12 12.74 -15.32
CA GLU A 638 -10.96 13.62 -15.48
C GLU A 638 -11.20 15.02 -14.88
N TYR A 639 -12.39 15.59 -15.09
CA TYR A 639 -12.81 16.87 -14.49
C TYR A 639 -12.83 16.80 -12.95
N ALA A 640 -13.47 15.79 -12.38
CA ALA A 640 -13.48 15.55 -10.93
C ALA A 640 -12.05 15.42 -10.37
N SER A 641 -11.17 14.77 -11.12
CA SER A 641 -9.76 14.61 -10.75
C SER A 641 -8.96 15.92 -10.83
N THR A 642 -9.24 16.83 -11.77
CA THR A 642 -8.56 18.14 -11.85
C THR A 642 -9.15 19.15 -10.87
N GLU A 643 -10.46 19.17 -10.68
CA GLU A 643 -11.14 19.98 -9.66
C GLU A 643 -10.59 19.66 -8.25
N MET A 644 -10.52 18.37 -7.90
CA MET A 644 -9.93 17.94 -6.62
C MET A 644 -8.42 18.22 -6.54
N SER A 645 -7.68 18.13 -7.65
CA SER A 645 -6.25 18.50 -7.68
C SER A 645 -6.03 19.97 -7.31
N ILE A 646 -6.89 20.87 -7.81
CA ILE A 646 -6.86 22.31 -7.52
C ILE A 646 -7.25 22.57 -6.06
N HIS A 647 -8.32 21.92 -5.57
CA HIS A 647 -8.74 22.04 -4.16
C HIS A 647 -7.68 21.55 -3.17
N ALA A 648 -6.99 20.44 -3.46
CA ALA A 648 -5.91 19.93 -2.62
C ALA A 648 -4.73 20.91 -2.56
N LEU A 649 -4.27 21.41 -3.72
CA LEU A 649 -3.21 22.43 -3.78
C LEU A 649 -3.59 23.71 -3.02
N TYR A 650 -4.83 24.16 -3.16
CA TYR A 650 -5.32 25.36 -2.48
C TYR A 650 -5.37 25.20 -0.95
N MET A 651 -5.93 24.09 -0.45
CA MET A 651 -5.97 23.83 1.00
C MET A 651 -4.57 23.75 1.62
N HIS A 652 -3.61 23.12 0.93
CA HIS A 652 -2.21 23.08 1.36
C HIS A 652 -1.53 24.45 1.39
N GLU A 653 -1.81 25.34 0.43
CA GLU A 653 -1.26 26.70 0.41
C GLU A 653 -1.93 27.59 1.49
N LEU A 654 -3.23 27.44 1.72
CA LEU A 654 -3.96 28.12 2.79
C LEU A 654 -3.43 27.74 4.17
N HIS A 655 -3.25 26.44 4.44
CA HIS A 655 -2.67 25.92 5.69
C HIS A 655 -1.26 26.49 5.95
N LYS A 656 -0.42 26.52 4.90
CA LYS A 656 0.93 27.11 4.89
C LYS A 656 0.92 28.62 5.13
N GLN A 657 -0.11 29.35 4.69
CA GLN A 657 -0.28 30.78 5.00
C GLN A 657 -0.72 31.00 6.46
N GLN A 658 -1.68 30.22 6.96
CA GLN A 658 -2.15 30.30 8.35
C GLN A 658 -1.03 30.03 9.36
N SER A 659 -0.29 28.93 9.20
CA SER A 659 0.84 28.57 10.07
C SER A 659 1.97 29.61 10.08
N ARG A 660 2.23 30.29 8.95
CA ARG A 660 3.14 31.45 8.90
C ARG A 660 2.57 32.67 9.65
N GLY A 661 1.26 32.90 9.58
CA GLY A 661 0.57 33.96 10.33
C GLY A 661 0.60 33.77 11.85
N GLU A 662 0.46 32.54 12.33
CA GLU A 662 0.56 32.21 13.76
C GLU A 662 1.98 32.39 14.30
N MET A 663 2.99 31.93 13.55
CA MET A 663 4.41 32.16 13.89
C MET A 663 4.74 33.67 13.98
N SER A 664 4.15 34.49 13.09
CA SER A 664 4.26 35.95 13.14
C SER A 664 3.65 36.53 14.43
N ARG A 665 2.41 36.14 14.78
CA ARG A 665 1.73 36.61 16.00
C ARG A 665 2.50 36.28 17.29
N HIS A 666 3.11 35.10 17.37
CA HIS A 666 3.97 34.72 18.49
C HIS A 666 5.32 35.46 18.54
N THR A 667 5.70 36.14 17.47
CA THR A 667 6.91 37.00 17.45
C THR A 667 6.58 38.40 17.98
N TRP A 668 5.46 39.00 17.55
CA TRP A 668 5.04 40.35 17.98
C TRP A 668 4.69 40.42 19.47
N HIS A 669 3.93 39.44 20.01
CA HIS A 669 3.61 39.38 21.45
C HIS A 669 4.82 39.13 22.38
N ARG A 670 6.04 39.10 21.86
CA ARG A 670 7.27 39.05 22.65
C ARG A 670 7.98 40.40 22.78
N GLN A 671 7.48 41.44 22.12
CA GLN A 671 8.19 42.72 21.98
C GLN A 671 7.41 43.94 22.53
N GLU A 672 6.20 43.71 23.05
CA GLU A 672 5.31 44.75 23.63
C GLU A 672 5.10 44.57 25.15
N SER A 673 5.99 43.85 25.85
CA SER A 673 5.79 43.43 27.26
C SER A 673 6.84 43.92 28.26
N ASP A 674 7.95 44.52 27.80
CA ASP A 674 9.12 44.85 28.63
C ASP A 674 9.23 46.36 29.00
N GLU A 675 8.16 47.16 28.84
CA GLU A 675 8.11 48.55 29.31
C GLU A 675 6.85 48.83 30.18
N SER A 676 6.89 48.49 31.48
CA SER A 676 6.28 49.32 32.52
C SER A 676 6.64 48.90 33.96
N SER A 677 6.62 49.90 34.85
CA SER A 677 6.61 49.82 36.32
C SER A 677 7.94 49.59 37.03
N ASP A 678 8.21 50.44 38.01
CA ASP A 678 9.51 50.67 38.63
C ASP A 678 9.43 50.52 40.17
N SER A 679 10.57 50.17 40.77
CA SER A 679 11.00 50.51 42.13
C SER A 679 10.47 49.76 43.39
N ILE A 680 11.46 49.52 44.27
CA ILE A 680 11.44 49.29 45.74
C ILE A 680 11.28 47.83 46.25
N PRO A 681 12.10 47.36 47.23
CA PRO A 681 12.45 45.93 47.38
C PRO A 681 12.18 45.34 48.79
N ASP A 682 12.59 44.08 49.02
CA ASP A 682 13.59 43.78 50.08
C ASP A 682 14.24 42.37 49.95
N GLU A 683 15.12 42.03 50.91
CA GLU A 683 16.32 41.20 50.74
C GLU A 683 16.22 39.65 50.65
N VAL A 684 16.99 39.09 49.67
CA VAL A 684 18.06 38.08 49.82
C VAL A 684 17.77 36.59 50.23
N ARG A 685 18.15 35.71 49.28
CA ARG A 685 18.74 34.34 49.42
C ARG A 685 17.85 33.12 49.74
N SER A 686 17.61 32.33 48.70
CA SER A 686 17.93 30.88 48.62
C SER A 686 18.03 30.46 47.15
N GLU A 687 18.99 29.60 46.77
CA GLU A 687 19.23 29.21 45.36
C GLU A 687 18.42 27.97 44.90
N PRO A 688 18.12 27.83 43.60
CA PRO A 688 17.28 26.76 43.06
C PRO A 688 18.03 25.53 42.53
N ILE A 689 17.30 24.41 42.38
CA ILE A 689 17.75 23.19 41.69
C ILE A 689 17.49 23.33 40.17
N PRO A 690 18.45 23.00 39.28
CA PRO A 690 18.29 23.20 37.84
C PRO A 690 17.55 22.05 37.12
N HIS A 691 16.60 22.39 36.25
CA HIS A 691 16.06 21.47 35.24
C HIS A 691 16.92 21.50 33.95
N SER A 692 17.37 20.34 33.48
CA SER A 692 18.13 20.24 32.22
C SER A 692 17.26 19.80 31.02
N ARG A 693 16.90 20.75 30.14
CA ARG A 693 16.48 20.46 28.75
C ARG A 693 17.68 20.68 27.83
N ASN A 694 18.18 19.62 27.18
CA ASN A 694 19.24 19.74 26.18
C ASN A 694 18.78 19.29 24.79
N PHE A 695 18.89 20.18 23.81
CA PHE A 695 18.87 19.85 22.38
C PHE A 695 20.27 19.40 21.93
N PRO A 696 20.40 18.36 21.10
CA PRO A 696 21.64 18.10 20.37
C PRO A 696 21.70 18.95 19.08
N ARG A 697 22.76 19.74 18.91
CA ARG A 697 23.16 20.29 17.60
C ARG A 697 24.28 19.45 16.99
N SER A 698 24.43 19.55 15.68
CA SER A 698 25.37 18.77 14.88
C SER A 698 26.83 19.12 15.16
N HIS A 699 27.71 18.11 15.06
CA HIS A 699 29.16 18.28 14.98
C HIS A 699 29.69 17.81 13.62
N THR A 700 30.53 18.65 13.00
CA THR A 700 31.24 18.35 11.75
C THR A 700 32.66 17.90 12.07
N PHE A 701 33.21 16.98 11.26
CA PHE A 701 34.60 16.51 11.40
C PHE A 701 35.64 17.62 11.16
N PRO A 702 36.70 17.71 11.98
CA PRO A 702 37.94 18.39 11.62
C PRO A 702 38.95 17.40 11.01
N THR A 703 39.43 17.69 9.80
CA THR A 703 40.55 16.96 9.19
C THR A 703 41.86 17.68 9.52
N THR A 704 42.87 16.97 10.00
CA THR A 704 44.22 17.54 10.23
C THR A 704 45.29 16.80 9.44
N VAL A 705 46.01 17.54 8.59
CA VAL A 705 47.18 17.07 7.83
C VAL A 705 48.36 17.99 8.16
N PRO A 706 49.52 17.46 8.60
CA PRO A 706 50.73 18.26 8.77
C PRO A 706 51.59 18.25 7.50
N SER A 707 51.90 19.43 6.97
CA SER A 707 52.91 19.62 5.91
C SER A 707 54.29 19.91 6.53
N PRO A 708 55.38 19.26 6.08
CA PRO A 708 56.74 19.58 6.54
C PRO A 708 57.46 20.58 5.62
N SER A 709 58.36 21.38 6.18
CA SER A 709 59.31 22.22 5.44
C SER A 709 60.61 22.47 6.23
N ALA A 710 61.68 22.87 5.53
CA ALA A 710 63.00 23.29 6.07
C ALA A 710 63.91 22.24 6.76
N ILE A 711 64.61 21.43 5.93
CA ILE A 711 66.10 21.43 5.77
C ILE A 711 66.88 22.21 6.87
N PRO A 712 67.89 21.60 7.55
CA PRO A 712 69.22 21.51 6.93
C PRO A 712 70.13 20.30 7.24
N THR A 713 70.88 19.92 6.18
CA THR A 713 72.27 19.36 6.15
C THR A 713 72.73 18.28 7.14
N SER A 714 73.06 17.08 6.64
CA SER A 714 74.47 16.66 6.39
C SER A 714 74.60 15.24 5.79
N ALA A 715 75.85 14.87 5.45
CA ALA A 715 76.42 13.63 4.87
C ALA A 715 75.95 12.27 5.48
N SER A 716 76.14 11.09 4.86
CA SER A 716 76.56 10.68 3.48
C SER A 716 76.56 9.14 3.27
N ALA A 717 76.40 8.70 2.01
CA ALA A 717 76.96 7.47 1.38
C ALA A 717 76.46 6.05 1.78
N THR A 718 76.60 5.11 0.81
CA THR A 718 76.57 3.61 0.87
C THR A 718 75.29 2.95 1.44
N SER A 719 74.56 2.06 0.75
CA SER A 719 74.88 0.71 0.19
C SER A 719 75.22 -0.34 1.28
N SER A 720 74.85 -1.64 1.17
CA SER A 720 74.34 -2.43 0.03
C SER A 720 73.62 -3.73 0.47
N THR A 721 72.73 -4.22 -0.40
CA THR A 721 72.34 -5.62 -0.73
C THR A 721 72.51 -6.82 0.26
N ALA A 722 71.48 -7.69 0.24
CA ALA A 722 71.55 -9.18 0.29
C ALA A 722 71.95 -9.89 1.61
N LEU A 723 71.77 -11.22 1.78
CA LEU A 723 70.72 -12.19 1.38
C LEU A 723 71.06 -13.56 2.05
N GLY A 724 70.06 -14.33 2.52
CA GLY A 724 70.20 -15.79 2.67
C GLY A 724 70.08 -16.43 4.08
N GLN A 725 69.06 -17.27 4.22
CA GLN A 725 69.19 -18.74 4.33
C GLN A 725 69.52 -19.46 5.67
N GLU A 726 68.61 -20.39 6.01
CA GLU A 726 68.77 -21.68 6.72
C GLU A 726 68.79 -21.87 8.26
N ARG A 727 68.22 -23.04 8.61
CA ARG A 727 68.15 -23.81 9.88
C ARG A 727 69.21 -24.96 9.79
N PRO A 728 69.46 -25.88 10.78
CA PRO A 728 68.59 -26.36 11.88
C PRO A 728 69.30 -26.73 13.22
N THR A 729 68.61 -27.48 14.11
CA THR A 729 69.13 -28.31 15.25
C THR A 729 69.71 -27.56 16.48
N ALA A 730 69.70 -28.07 17.73
CA ALA A 730 69.16 -29.32 18.32
C ALA A 730 68.84 -29.18 19.85
N GLN A 731 68.45 -30.32 20.46
CA GLN A 731 68.07 -30.65 21.86
C GLN A 731 69.09 -30.18 22.96
N SER A 732 68.87 -30.24 24.29
CA SER A 732 67.98 -31.07 25.14
C SER A 732 67.76 -30.50 26.59
N SER A 733 67.15 -31.31 27.48
CA SER A 733 66.98 -31.14 28.95
C SER A 733 65.81 -30.22 29.41
N SER A 734 65.07 -30.49 30.50
CA SER A 734 65.09 -31.65 31.42
C SER A 734 63.74 -31.88 32.14
N GLN A 735 63.65 -33.05 32.81
CA GLN A 735 62.69 -33.60 33.81
C GLN A 735 61.75 -32.60 34.57
N ARG A 736 60.55 -32.98 35.10
CA ARG A 736 60.08 -34.30 35.59
C ARG A 736 58.53 -34.38 35.75
N HIS A 737 58.02 -35.63 35.81
CA HIS A 737 56.77 -36.18 36.38
C HIS A 737 56.12 -35.41 37.58
N HIS A 738 54.83 -35.51 37.94
CA HIS A 738 53.63 -36.29 37.49
C HIS A 738 52.34 -35.67 38.11
N SER A 739 51.07 -36.16 38.05
CA SER A 739 50.36 -37.37 37.51
C SER A 739 48.84 -37.05 37.38
N GLY A 740 47.99 -38.04 37.01
CA GLY A 740 46.51 -37.94 36.96
C GLY A 740 45.76 -38.75 38.07
N PRO A 741 44.62 -39.42 37.78
CA PRO A 741 43.31 -38.94 38.28
C PRO A 741 42.34 -40.03 38.85
N THR A 742 41.04 -39.69 38.96
CA THR A 742 39.78 -40.52 38.99
C THR A 742 39.18 -41.11 40.29
N THR A 743 37.83 -41.20 40.25
CA THR A 743 36.84 -42.02 41.03
C THR A 743 36.33 -41.62 42.43
N ASP A 744 35.03 -41.91 42.63
CA ASP A 744 34.12 -41.73 43.80
C ASP A 744 34.32 -42.85 44.89
N PRO A 745 33.45 -43.12 45.91
CA PRO A 745 32.13 -42.55 46.31
C PRO A 745 31.84 -42.41 47.85
N PHE A 746 30.56 -42.11 48.20
CA PHE A 746 29.85 -42.28 49.50
C PHE A 746 30.17 -41.42 50.75
N GLY A 747 29.22 -40.54 51.12
CA GLY A 747 28.33 -40.83 52.27
C GLY A 747 28.50 -40.09 53.62
N THR A 748 27.36 -39.70 54.22
CA THR A 748 27.15 -39.14 55.60
C THR A 748 27.68 -37.72 55.89
N GLY A 749 27.04 -36.85 56.70
CA GLY A 749 25.69 -36.88 57.32
C GLY A 749 25.54 -35.81 58.45
N VAL A 750 24.31 -35.61 59.00
CA VAL A 750 24.02 -34.97 60.33
C VAL A 750 24.26 -33.43 60.45
N LYS A 751 23.39 -32.53 61.00
CA LYS A 751 22.04 -32.59 61.63
C LYS A 751 21.37 -31.18 61.83
N ILE A 752 20.02 -31.07 61.65
CA ILE A 752 18.99 -30.46 62.57
C ILE A 752 18.99 -28.92 62.89
N VAL A 753 17.87 -28.13 62.98
CA VAL A 753 16.41 -28.40 62.76
C VAL A 753 15.48 -27.16 62.54
N ARG A 754 14.41 -27.39 61.75
CA ARG A 754 13.01 -26.86 61.69
C ARG A 754 12.53 -25.53 62.35
N SER A 755 11.72 -24.81 61.57
CA SER A 755 10.22 -24.81 61.62
C SER A 755 9.64 -24.41 60.22
N ALA A 756 8.44 -24.73 59.68
CA ALA A 756 7.14 -25.34 60.11
C ALA A 756 6.17 -24.39 60.85
N ARG A 757 4.85 -24.26 60.57
CA ARG A 757 3.85 -24.70 59.52
C ARG A 757 2.88 -23.48 59.28
N VAL A 758 1.82 -23.40 58.46
CA VAL A 758 0.64 -24.28 58.17
C VAL A 758 -0.07 -23.79 56.87
N PRO A 759 -0.57 -24.68 55.98
CA PRO A 759 -1.71 -24.43 55.09
C PRO A 759 -3.00 -25.11 55.61
N MET A 760 -4.19 -24.69 55.17
CA MET A 760 -5.49 -25.20 55.65
C MET A 760 -6.44 -25.58 54.50
N GLY A 761 -7.12 -26.73 54.63
CA GLY A 761 -8.15 -27.18 53.71
C GLY A 761 -8.75 -28.57 54.02
N GLY A 762 -9.96 -28.59 54.59
CA GLY A 762 -10.92 -29.71 54.56
C GLY A 762 -10.72 -30.91 55.51
N TRP A 763 -11.72 -31.81 55.44
CA TRP A 763 -11.79 -33.23 55.89
C TRP A 763 -12.31 -33.60 57.31
N ALA A 764 -13.57 -34.06 57.34
CA ALA A 764 -14.20 -35.19 58.09
C ALA A 764 -15.73 -35.09 57.80
N GLU A 765 -16.50 -36.06 57.31
CA GLU A 765 -16.64 -37.53 57.47
C GLU A 765 -17.44 -38.00 58.71
N ASP A 766 -18.74 -38.25 58.49
CA ASP A 766 -19.69 -39.20 59.12
C ASP A 766 -20.99 -39.13 58.27
N GLY A 767 -21.86 -40.14 58.09
CA GLY A 767 -21.91 -41.53 58.55
C GLY A 767 -22.89 -42.37 57.68
N GLN A 768 -23.14 -43.63 58.03
CA GLN A 768 -23.75 -44.67 57.16
C GLN A 768 -25.29 -44.71 57.09
N THR A 769 -25.79 -45.60 56.19
CA THR A 769 -27.12 -46.29 56.14
C THR A 769 -28.18 -45.76 55.15
N ALA A 770 -29.28 -46.51 54.98
CA ALA A 770 -30.16 -46.52 53.81
C ALA A 770 -31.65 -46.75 54.19
N GLN A 771 -32.54 -46.82 53.17
CA GLN A 771 -34.01 -46.95 53.22
C GLN A 771 -34.78 -45.63 53.46
N ARG A 772 -36.09 -45.47 53.13
CA ARG A 772 -36.94 -45.88 51.97
C ARG A 772 -38.35 -45.25 52.17
N HIS A 773 -39.13 -44.99 51.10
CA HIS A 773 -40.56 -44.54 51.11
C HIS A 773 -40.84 -43.11 51.65
N HIS A 774 -41.92 -42.39 51.29
CA HIS A 774 -42.97 -42.57 50.26
C HIS A 774 -43.49 -41.17 49.77
N GLU A 775 -43.80 -41.07 48.48
CA GLU A 775 -44.98 -40.49 47.75
C GLU A 775 -46.08 -39.64 48.44
N PRO A 776 -47.01 -38.95 47.69
CA PRO A 776 -47.35 -39.13 46.25
C PRO A 776 -47.51 -37.85 45.36
N LEU A 777 -47.78 -38.10 44.07
CA LEU A 777 -48.35 -37.19 43.04
C LEU A 777 -49.89 -37.08 43.20
N PRO A 778 -50.59 -36.23 42.40
CA PRO A 778 -51.21 -36.64 41.10
C PRO A 778 -51.04 -35.56 39.99
N GLU A 779 -51.37 -35.74 38.69
CA GLU A 779 -51.80 -36.88 37.83
C GLU A 779 -51.55 -36.54 36.33
N GLU A 780 -51.33 -37.56 35.48
CA GLU A 780 -51.76 -37.82 34.07
C GLU A 780 -51.97 -36.68 33.01
N SER A 781 -51.83 -36.89 31.67
CA SER A 781 -51.55 -38.08 30.82
C SER A 781 -51.03 -37.72 29.38
N LEU A 782 -50.48 -38.74 28.68
CA LEU A 782 -50.51 -39.18 27.25
C LEU A 782 -51.03 -38.23 26.12
N GLU A 783 -50.67 -38.33 24.82
CA GLU A 783 -49.78 -39.18 23.98
C GLU A 783 -49.41 -38.38 22.68
N ASP A 784 -48.18 -38.43 22.14
CA ASP A 784 -47.63 -39.28 21.04
C ASP A 784 -48.21 -39.08 19.60
N GLU A 785 -47.40 -38.55 18.66
CA GLU A 785 -47.37 -38.92 17.21
C GLU A 785 -46.30 -38.16 16.39
N MET A 786 -45.97 -38.65 15.17
CA MET A 786 -45.03 -38.07 14.20
C MET A 786 -45.75 -37.64 12.88
N PRO A 787 -45.15 -36.78 12.01
CA PRO A 787 -45.90 -36.11 10.93
C PRO A 787 -45.91 -36.84 9.57
N PRO A 788 -46.93 -36.59 8.72
CA PRO A 788 -46.82 -36.83 7.28
C PRO A 788 -47.27 -35.66 6.35
N HIS A 789 -46.45 -35.44 5.34
CA HIS A 789 -46.72 -35.07 3.93
C HIS A 789 -47.97 -34.27 3.46
N ILE A 790 -47.65 -33.23 2.66
CA ILE A 790 -48.14 -32.95 1.28
C ILE A 790 -49.64 -33.14 0.97
N HIS A 791 -50.29 -32.02 0.60
CA HIS A 791 -51.33 -32.03 -0.44
C HIS A 791 -51.01 -31.02 -1.57
N LYS A 792 -51.66 -31.20 -2.73
CA LYS A 792 -51.37 -30.54 -4.01
C LYS A 792 -52.64 -30.51 -4.87
N VAL A 793 -52.78 -29.52 -5.77
CA VAL A 793 -53.96 -29.28 -6.64
C VAL A 793 -55.15 -28.75 -5.82
N THR A 794 -55.89 -27.71 -6.22
CA THR A 794 -56.05 -27.03 -7.53
C THR A 794 -54.98 -26.02 -7.91
#